data_AF-A0A0F5YKQ9-F1
#
_entry.id   AF-A0A0F5YKQ9-F1
#
_cell.length_a   1.000
_cell.length_b   1.000
_cell.length_c   1.000
_cell.angle_alpha   90.00
_cell.angle_beta   90.00
_cell.angle_gamma   90.00
#
_symmetry.space_group_name_H-M   'P 1'
#
loop_
_entity.id
_entity.type
_entity.pdbx_description
1 polymer ?
#
loop_
_entity_poly.entity_id
_entity_poly.type
_entity_poly.pdbx_seq_one_letter_code
_entity_poly.pdbx_strand_id
1 'polypeptide(L)'
;MIYKTIALVVLTFLASSCASEEIFRQNIFPNSESNLSQNNPGLNSAMANYPPQREVFPPVSEAEGGVINVKDYGAKGDGITDDTEAFKQAISRDEIANGSKIIYVPNGTYIVSDTIEWPKGAHGGLYYKRTTLLGETREGSIIRLKDNADNFSSGESKPVLDTKDNRANAFRNRIENLTVHVGSGNKNAIGIKMNSNNGGGVFNVAIISGDGQGAQGLNLTSAEVGPLLIKNVFVEGFDQGILVGGGTTNSITMENITLTQQNKVGIEQVMQVLTIRNLKSINQVPVLLVKEHNATLTLIGGEFQGLGGDNQAAIETRYRDNGQATDGEKQSISTYLFDIKQTGYQNTAQVYSCETGEVETLQGEIEQWMCRSPIVNLSTQTQMLSIPVEETPYIEHDLNNIAVVEGNSGEDIQAAIDTPGVQTVFLPNRSYQVNQPILIRGTVKKIIGMRAKFTRDSVDPVFRFEEGDEPIVVMERMEGPSIEHNANRTLVIQRSWITSYQNTTEGKGNVFFEDVVSESVQIQNQKAWARSLNVEGVPLESESKILNDGGQLWILGLKTEKPGTILETKNQGLTVVQGGFIYVNSDIPDLNPPQAQYINDQSKVAILTRSYIPSATGYEVLIREIQGDQNKDFINTRRRNMGYSFLYLGY
;
A
#
# COMPACT_ATOMS: atom_id res chain seq x y z
N MET A 1 -11.13 74.83 25.72
CA MET A 1 -11.89 74.78 26.99
C MET A 1 -12.46 73.37 27.07
N ILE A 2 -12.28 72.55 28.11
CA ILE A 2 -11.88 72.77 29.51
C ILE A 2 -10.81 71.73 29.94
N TYR A 3 -9.93 72.10 30.87
CA TYR A 3 -8.90 71.26 31.53
C TYR A 3 -9.36 70.77 32.92
N LYS A 4 -8.86 69.61 33.37
CA LYS A 4 -8.57 69.15 34.77
C LYS A 4 -8.29 67.62 34.71
N THR A 5 -7.16 66.99 35.11
CA THR A 5 -6.25 67.15 36.29
C THR A 5 -7.02 66.96 37.61
N ILE A 6 -6.69 66.12 38.61
CA ILE A 6 -5.43 65.67 39.26
C ILE A 6 -5.66 64.18 39.69
N ALA A 7 -4.71 63.23 39.68
CA ALA A 7 -3.71 63.00 40.76
C ALA A 7 -2.59 62.00 40.40
N LEU A 8 -1.76 61.64 41.39
CA LEU A 8 -0.62 60.70 41.37
C LEU A 8 -0.48 60.05 42.77
N VAL A 9 -0.26 58.73 42.86
CA VAL A 9 0.43 58.09 44.01
C VAL A 9 1.31 56.97 43.46
N VAL A 10 2.60 57.00 43.83
CA VAL A 10 3.59 55.95 43.55
C VAL A 10 3.87 55.19 44.83
N LEU A 11 3.92 53.86 44.77
CA LEU A 11 4.62 53.06 45.77
C LEU A 11 5.21 51.80 45.11
N THR A 12 6.54 51.75 45.04
CA THR A 12 7.33 50.63 44.53
C THR A 12 7.74 49.72 45.67
N PHE A 13 7.54 48.41 45.54
CA PHE A 13 8.42 47.41 46.17
C PHE A 13 8.44 46.10 45.35
N LEU A 14 9.57 45.42 45.34
CA LEU A 14 9.86 44.28 44.47
C LEU A 14 9.26 42.97 45.01
N ALA A 15 8.78 42.08 44.12
CA ALA A 15 9.48 40.83 43.74
C ALA A 15 8.58 39.77 43.07
N SER A 16 9.20 39.00 42.16
CA SER A 16 8.87 37.62 41.72
C SER A 16 7.82 37.35 40.63
N SER A 17 8.08 36.23 39.94
CA SER A 17 7.33 35.50 38.89
C SER A 17 7.00 36.19 37.55
N CYS A 18 7.65 35.69 36.50
CA CYS A 18 7.29 35.87 35.09
C CYS A 18 5.94 35.20 34.76
N ALA A 19 5.15 35.81 33.86
CA ALA A 19 4.38 35.16 32.77
C ALA A 19 3.21 36.07 32.32
N SER A 20 3.40 36.88 31.27
CA SER A 20 2.29 37.56 30.57
C SER A 20 2.69 38.12 29.21
N GLU A 21 3.03 37.26 28.25
CA GLU A 21 3.19 37.64 26.84
C GLU A 21 2.60 36.59 25.88
N GLU A 22 1.39 36.10 26.19
CA GLU A 22 0.73 35.04 25.40
C GLU A 22 -0.79 35.24 25.24
N ILE A 23 -1.27 36.49 25.23
CA ILE A 23 -2.70 36.83 25.06
C ILE A 23 -2.89 37.83 23.91
N PHE A 24 -2.54 37.46 22.67
CA PHE A 24 -3.01 38.17 21.47
C PHE A 24 -2.95 37.36 20.14
N ARG A 25 -2.93 36.02 20.18
CA ARG A 25 -2.82 35.17 18.96
C ARG A 25 -3.77 33.97 18.86
N GLN A 26 -4.95 34.04 19.49
CA GLN A 26 -6.05 33.11 19.19
C GLN A 26 -7.37 33.88 19.08
N ASN A 27 -7.96 33.90 17.87
CA ASN A 27 -9.40 34.05 17.57
C ASN A 27 -9.65 34.37 16.07
N ILE A 28 -9.16 33.53 15.14
CA ILE A 28 -9.66 33.48 13.75
C ILE A 28 -9.70 32.04 13.23
N PHE A 29 -10.45 31.15 13.91
CA PHE A 29 -10.98 29.92 13.32
C PHE A 29 -12.29 29.56 14.07
N PRO A 30 -13.42 29.33 13.39
CA PRO A 30 -14.65 28.90 14.06
C PRO A 30 -14.54 27.43 14.48
N ASN A 31 -14.67 27.16 15.77
CA ASN A 31 -14.78 25.80 16.29
C ASN A 31 -16.17 25.22 15.99
N SER A 32 -16.24 24.27 15.06
CA SER A 32 -17.35 23.32 14.95
C SER A 32 -16.79 21.92 14.64
N GLU A 33 -16.97 21.01 15.60
CA GLU A 33 -16.75 19.55 15.50
C GLU A 33 -15.32 19.02 15.31
N SER A 34 -14.40 19.38 16.21
CA SER A 34 -13.20 18.59 16.51
C SER A 34 -13.46 17.37 17.44
N ASN A 35 -14.73 16.94 17.58
CA ASN A 35 -15.17 16.06 18.67
C ASN A 35 -15.05 14.54 18.41
N LEU A 36 -14.70 14.11 17.19
CA LEU A 36 -14.52 12.68 16.90
C LEU A 36 -13.34 12.06 17.68
N SER A 37 -12.31 12.84 18.00
CA SER A 37 -11.16 12.39 18.80
C SER A 37 -11.39 12.44 20.31
N GLN A 38 -12.28 13.29 20.84
CA GLN A 38 -12.38 13.49 22.29
C GLN A 38 -13.25 12.46 23.02
N ASN A 39 -14.18 11.79 22.33
CA ASN A 39 -15.18 10.92 22.96
C ASN A 39 -14.91 9.40 22.88
N ASN A 40 -13.83 8.97 22.21
CA ASN A 40 -13.45 7.55 22.13
C ASN A 40 -11.94 7.35 22.42
N PRO A 41 -11.54 7.07 23.67
CA PRO A 41 -10.12 6.89 24.01
C PRO A 41 -9.48 5.65 23.35
N GLY A 42 -10.29 4.68 22.88
CA GLY A 42 -9.82 3.55 22.06
C GLY A 42 -9.40 3.99 20.65
N LEU A 43 -10.16 4.89 20.03
CA LEU A 43 -9.87 5.45 18.72
C LEU A 43 -8.50 6.16 18.71
N ASN A 44 -8.23 7.01 19.70
CA ASN A 44 -6.96 7.72 19.80
C ASN A 44 -5.76 6.78 20.00
N SER A 45 -5.90 5.74 20.84
CA SER A 45 -4.80 4.80 21.08
C SER A 45 -4.54 3.86 19.90
N ALA A 46 -5.56 3.56 19.10
CA ALA A 46 -5.44 2.78 17.87
C ALA A 46 -4.84 3.59 16.71
N MET A 47 -5.31 4.82 16.49
CA MET A 47 -4.81 5.70 15.42
C MET A 47 -3.40 6.27 15.71
N ALA A 48 -3.00 6.38 16.98
CA ALA A 48 -1.66 6.82 17.37
C ALA A 48 -0.51 5.94 16.86
N ASN A 49 -0.80 4.70 16.43
CA ASN A 49 0.21 3.80 15.86
C ASN A 49 0.66 4.20 14.44
N TYR A 50 -0.04 5.13 13.79
CA TYR A 50 0.25 5.59 12.44
C TYR A 50 0.59 7.08 12.47
N PRO A 51 1.80 7.50 12.07
CA PRO A 51 2.20 8.90 12.13
C PRO A 51 1.25 9.77 11.28
N PRO A 52 0.90 10.98 11.76
CA PRO A 52 0.11 11.91 10.97
C PRO A 52 0.87 12.28 9.70
N GLN A 53 0.15 12.43 8.59
CA GLN A 53 0.69 12.84 7.30
C GLN A 53 -0.08 14.04 6.80
N ARG A 54 0.64 14.99 6.19
CA ARG A 54 0.03 16.16 5.58
C ARG A 54 0.51 16.30 4.14
N GLU A 55 -0.44 16.32 3.22
CA GLU A 55 -0.17 16.49 1.80
C GLU A 55 -0.78 17.81 1.32
N VAL A 56 0.07 18.69 0.79
CA VAL A 56 -0.33 20.00 0.25
C VAL A 56 0.25 20.21 -1.13
N PHE A 57 -0.47 20.96 -1.96
CA PHE A 57 -0.06 21.28 -3.33
C PHE A 57 0.07 22.80 -3.52
N PRO A 58 1.00 23.25 -4.38
CA PRO A 58 1.04 24.64 -4.81
C PRO A 58 -0.27 25.04 -5.50
N PRO A 59 -0.62 26.34 -5.50
CA PRO A 59 -1.77 26.86 -6.25
C PRO A 59 -1.48 26.86 -7.76
N VAL A 60 -1.58 25.68 -8.37
CA VAL A 60 -1.55 25.46 -9.83
C VAL A 60 -2.99 25.28 -10.33
N SER A 61 -3.32 25.76 -11.53
CA SER A 61 -4.66 25.50 -12.09
C SER A 61 -4.86 24.01 -12.40
N GLU A 62 -6.11 23.53 -12.50
CA GLU A 62 -6.39 22.14 -12.90
C GLU A 62 -5.72 21.79 -14.25
N ALA A 63 -5.72 22.74 -15.18
CA ALA A 63 -5.16 22.61 -16.52
C ALA A 63 -3.63 22.49 -16.51
N GLU A 64 -2.95 23.19 -15.61
CA GLU A 64 -1.49 23.15 -15.46
C GLU A 64 -1.04 22.00 -14.56
N GLY A 65 -1.75 21.72 -13.46
CA GLY A 65 -1.29 20.84 -12.38
C GLY A 65 -1.79 19.40 -12.43
N GLY A 66 -3.03 19.17 -12.87
CA GLY A 66 -3.69 17.86 -12.77
C GLY A 66 -4.17 17.47 -11.36
N VAL A 67 -4.11 18.40 -10.41
CA VAL A 67 -4.75 18.35 -9.09
C VAL A 67 -6.05 19.15 -9.14
N ILE A 68 -7.11 18.64 -8.51
CA ILE A 68 -8.48 19.14 -8.58
C ILE A 68 -9.01 19.26 -7.16
N ASN A 69 -9.24 20.48 -6.68
CA ASN A 69 -9.74 20.69 -5.33
C ASN A 69 -11.28 20.64 -5.31
N VAL A 70 -11.87 19.77 -4.48
CA VAL A 70 -13.34 19.65 -4.39
C VAL A 70 -14.05 20.97 -4.00
N LYS A 71 -13.35 21.89 -3.30
CA LYS A 71 -13.92 23.20 -2.95
C LYS A 71 -14.15 24.10 -4.17
N ASP A 72 -13.42 23.90 -5.27
CA ASP A 72 -13.62 24.63 -6.54
C ASP A 72 -14.93 24.23 -7.24
N TYR A 73 -15.47 23.04 -6.91
CA TYR A 73 -16.76 22.52 -7.37
C TYR A 73 -17.90 22.81 -6.37
N GLY A 74 -17.63 23.69 -5.39
CA GLY A 74 -18.62 24.20 -4.45
C GLY A 74 -18.66 23.50 -3.09
N ALA A 75 -17.91 22.41 -2.89
CA ALA A 75 -17.90 21.66 -1.63
C ALA A 75 -17.49 22.56 -0.45
N LYS A 76 -18.20 22.46 0.68
CA LYS A 76 -17.96 23.28 1.87
C LYS A 76 -17.01 22.63 2.86
N GLY A 77 -17.22 21.36 3.17
CA GLY A 77 -16.51 20.68 4.25
C GLY A 77 -16.83 21.28 5.63
N ASP A 78 -18.06 21.80 5.83
CA ASP A 78 -18.51 22.52 7.02
C ASP A 78 -19.27 21.64 8.05
N GLY A 79 -19.41 20.34 7.78
CA GLY A 79 -20.15 19.38 8.60
C GLY A 79 -21.68 19.45 8.49
N ILE A 80 -22.23 20.33 7.64
CA ILE A 80 -23.67 20.61 7.58
C ILE A 80 -24.20 20.54 6.13
N THR A 81 -23.48 21.12 5.19
CA THR A 81 -23.82 21.16 3.76
C THR A 81 -23.62 19.77 3.13
N ASP A 82 -24.62 19.32 2.37
CA ASP A 82 -24.50 18.12 1.56
C ASP A 82 -23.64 18.41 0.32
N ASP A 83 -22.40 17.91 0.36
CA ASP A 83 -21.36 18.11 -0.64
C ASP A 83 -21.37 17.03 -1.74
N THR A 84 -22.33 16.09 -1.72
CA THR A 84 -22.41 14.94 -2.66
C THR A 84 -22.25 15.35 -4.13
N GLU A 85 -23.00 16.37 -4.57
CA GLU A 85 -22.99 16.80 -5.97
C GLU A 85 -21.71 17.57 -6.33
N ALA A 86 -21.03 18.20 -5.36
CA ALA A 86 -19.73 18.81 -5.58
C ALA A 86 -18.63 17.75 -5.77
N PHE A 87 -18.65 16.66 -4.98
CA PHE A 87 -17.77 15.51 -5.19
C PHE A 87 -18.03 14.84 -6.55
N LYS A 88 -19.29 14.60 -6.90
CA LYS A 88 -19.66 14.05 -8.22
C LYS A 88 -19.14 14.96 -9.34
N GLN A 89 -19.35 16.28 -9.27
CA GLN A 89 -18.84 17.22 -10.27
C GLN A 89 -17.30 17.26 -10.36
N ALA A 90 -16.59 17.14 -9.24
CA ALA A 90 -15.12 17.09 -9.24
C ALA A 90 -14.59 15.81 -9.93
N ILE A 91 -15.27 14.68 -9.72
CA ILE A 91 -14.78 13.32 -10.06
C ILE A 91 -15.34 12.78 -11.39
N SER A 92 -16.64 12.94 -11.67
CA SER A 92 -17.35 12.19 -12.72
C SER A 92 -17.28 12.82 -14.11
N ARG A 93 -16.23 13.61 -14.41
CA ARG A 93 -16.03 14.27 -15.71
C ARG A 93 -15.16 13.41 -16.63
N ASP A 94 -15.37 13.51 -17.94
CA ASP A 94 -14.70 12.67 -18.94
C ASP A 94 -13.17 12.82 -18.91
N GLU A 95 -12.65 14.01 -18.62
CA GLU A 95 -11.22 14.32 -18.49
C GLU A 95 -10.54 13.67 -17.26
N ILE A 96 -11.33 13.17 -16.31
CA ILE A 96 -10.81 12.44 -15.13
C ILE A 96 -10.66 10.96 -15.44
N ALA A 97 -11.54 10.41 -16.28
CA ALA A 97 -11.56 9.01 -16.61
C ALA A 97 -10.26 8.57 -17.32
N ASN A 98 -9.43 7.78 -16.62
CA ASN A 98 -8.08 7.41 -17.07
C ASN A 98 -7.12 8.62 -17.28
N GLY A 99 -7.51 9.84 -16.91
CA GLY A 99 -6.76 11.09 -17.08
C GLY A 99 -5.58 11.29 -16.11
N SER A 100 -5.27 10.30 -15.27
CA SER A 100 -4.23 10.36 -14.24
C SER A 100 -4.38 11.56 -13.32
N LYS A 101 -5.53 11.69 -12.65
CA LYS A 101 -5.86 12.89 -11.85
C LYS A 101 -5.73 12.66 -10.34
N ILE A 102 -5.53 13.75 -9.61
CA ILE A 102 -5.59 13.80 -8.15
C ILE A 102 -6.78 14.67 -7.75
N ILE A 103 -7.77 14.07 -7.12
CA ILE A 103 -8.91 14.76 -6.52
C ILE A 103 -8.53 15.05 -5.07
N TYR A 104 -8.26 16.31 -4.78
CA TYR A 104 -7.79 16.80 -3.50
C TYR A 104 -8.95 17.24 -2.61
N VAL A 105 -8.95 16.75 -1.37
CA VAL A 105 -9.95 17.04 -0.34
C VAL A 105 -9.23 17.78 0.79
N PRO A 106 -9.27 19.13 0.82
CA PRO A 106 -8.72 19.90 1.94
C PRO A 106 -9.29 19.47 3.29
N ASN A 107 -8.71 19.93 4.39
CA ASN A 107 -9.33 19.70 5.70
C ASN A 107 -10.75 20.32 5.76
N GLY A 108 -11.68 19.57 6.36
CA GLY A 108 -13.12 19.81 6.46
C GLY A 108 -13.92 18.50 6.65
N THR A 109 -15.15 18.63 7.15
CA THR A 109 -16.12 17.52 7.26
C THR A 109 -17.16 17.64 6.15
N TYR A 110 -17.10 16.75 5.18
CA TYR A 110 -17.92 16.77 3.98
C TYR A 110 -19.08 15.79 4.14
N ILE A 111 -20.31 16.30 4.30
CA ILE A 111 -21.49 15.44 4.38
C ILE A 111 -21.84 14.95 2.99
N VAL A 112 -22.05 13.64 2.85
CA VAL A 112 -22.60 13.02 1.64
C VAL A 112 -23.87 12.24 1.96
N SER A 113 -24.79 12.14 1.00
CA SER A 113 -26.04 11.36 1.10
C SER A 113 -26.11 10.20 0.10
N ASP A 114 -25.13 10.08 -0.79
CA ASP A 114 -25.04 9.08 -1.83
C ASP A 114 -23.59 8.63 -2.08
N THR A 115 -23.41 7.57 -2.86
CA THR A 115 -22.11 7.02 -3.22
C THR A 115 -21.32 7.99 -4.10
N ILE A 116 -20.03 8.13 -3.81
CA ILE A 116 -19.06 8.81 -4.66
C ILE A 116 -18.34 7.76 -5.52
N GLU A 117 -18.57 7.81 -6.83
CA GLU A 117 -18.13 6.79 -7.78
C GLU A 117 -16.95 7.25 -8.65
N TRP A 118 -16.03 6.33 -8.99
CA TRP A 118 -14.94 6.62 -9.92
C TRP A 118 -15.48 6.81 -11.35
N PRO A 119 -14.85 7.68 -12.16
CA PRO A 119 -15.36 8.03 -13.48
C PRO A 119 -15.26 6.89 -14.50
N LYS A 120 -16.31 6.75 -15.30
CA LYS A 120 -16.38 5.77 -16.38
C LYS A 120 -15.72 6.34 -17.64
N GLY A 121 -14.64 5.73 -18.10
CA GLY A 121 -14.00 6.10 -19.38
C GLY A 121 -14.86 5.79 -20.62
N ALA A 122 -14.42 6.28 -21.77
CA ALA A 122 -15.19 6.19 -23.02
C ALA A 122 -15.44 4.75 -23.53
N HIS A 123 -14.60 3.78 -23.18
CA HIS A 123 -14.76 2.37 -23.55
C HIS A 123 -14.10 1.43 -22.52
N GLY A 124 -14.43 0.13 -22.57
CA GLY A 124 -14.12 -0.86 -21.52
C GLY A 124 -12.70 -0.84 -20.96
N GLY A 125 -11.69 -0.80 -21.83
CA GLY A 125 -10.28 -0.73 -21.42
C GLY A 125 -9.88 0.55 -20.66
N LEU A 126 -10.73 1.57 -20.60
CA LEU A 126 -10.49 2.86 -19.91
C LEU A 126 -11.41 3.09 -18.70
N TYR A 127 -12.33 2.17 -18.39
CA TYR A 127 -13.26 2.35 -17.27
C TYR A 127 -12.52 2.43 -15.93
N TYR A 128 -12.93 3.35 -15.05
CA TYR A 128 -12.66 3.32 -13.62
C TYR A 128 -11.19 3.12 -13.24
N LYS A 129 -10.28 3.91 -13.83
CA LYS A 129 -8.84 3.79 -13.56
C LYS A 129 -8.09 5.11 -13.50
N ARG A 130 -6.89 5.07 -12.92
CA ARG A 130 -5.93 6.18 -12.74
C ARG A 130 -6.48 7.40 -12.02
N THR A 131 -7.42 7.20 -11.09
CA THR A 131 -7.99 8.29 -10.26
C THR A 131 -7.53 8.16 -8.81
N THR A 132 -7.03 9.26 -8.25
CA THR A 132 -6.62 9.39 -6.84
C THR A 132 -7.67 10.24 -6.12
N LEU A 133 -8.14 9.82 -4.95
CA LEU A 133 -8.78 10.69 -3.97
C LEU A 133 -7.81 10.86 -2.79
N LEU A 134 -7.43 12.09 -2.49
CA LEU A 134 -6.36 12.41 -1.54
C LEU A 134 -6.82 13.50 -0.58
N GLY A 135 -6.87 13.19 0.71
CA GLY A 135 -7.08 14.19 1.75
C GLY A 135 -5.81 14.97 2.11
N GLU A 136 -5.99 16.18 2.64
CA GLU A 136 -4.90 16.98 3.22
C GLU A 136 -4.33 16.31 4.46
N THR A 137 -5.18 15.77 5.35
CA THR A 137 -4.78 14.93 6.50
C THR A 137 -5.86 13.88 6.78
N ARG A 138 -5.46 12.69 7.25
CA ARG A 138 -6.39 11.63 7.68
C ARG A 138 -7.42 12.12 8.70
N GLU A 139 -6.97 12.87 9.71
CA GLU A 139 -7.80 13.38 10.81
C GLU A 139 -8.70 14.55 10.40
N GLY A 140 -8.26 15.38 9.44
CA GLY A 140 -8.92 16.62 9.07
C GLY A 140 -9.79 16.53 7.81
N SER A 141 -9.50 15.62 6.88
CA SER A 141 -10.28 15.42 5.65
C SER A 141 -11.28 14.27 5.85
N ILE A 142 -12.50 14.60 6.29
CA ILE A 142 -13.51 13.61 6.69
C ILE A 142 -14.65 13.59 5.67
N ILE A 143 -14.85 12.48 4.97
CA ILE A 143 -16.06 12.22 4.17
C ILE A 143 -17.03 11.46 5.05
N ARG A 144 -18.16 12.09 5.41
CA ARG A 144 -19.18 11.52 6.31
C ARG A 144 -20.48 11.26 5.58
N LEU A 145 -20.92 10.00 5.55
CA LEU A 145 -22.29 9.67 5.15
C LEU A 145 -23.28 10.20 6.20
N LYS A 146 -24.35 10.85 5.73
CA LYS A 146 -25.47 11.32 6.54
C LYS A 146 -26.11 10.18 7.32
N ASP A 147 -26.42 10.42 8.59
CA ASP A 147 -27.09 9.42 9.44
C ASP A 147 -28.47 9.06 8.90
N ASN A 148 -28.84 7.77 8.98
CA ASN A 148 -30.08 7.20 8.46
C ASN A 148 -30.34 7.52 6.96
N ALA A 149 -29.31 7.50 6.12
CA ALA A 149 -29.47 7.64 4.68
C ALA A 149 -30.28 6.46 4.10
N ASP A 150 -31.39 6.74 3.41
CA ASP A 150 -32.40 5.73 3.03
C ASP A 150 -31.82 4.51 2.28
N ASN A 151 -30.87 4.77 1.36
CA ASN A 151 -30.20 3.77 0.52
C ASN A 151 -29.06 3.00 1.24
N PHE A 152 -28.79 3.33 2.50
CA PHE A 152 -27.74 2.72 3.34
C PHE A 152 -28.28 2.16 4.66
N SER A 153 -29.55 2.43 5.00
CA SER A 153 -30.27 1.85 6.13
C SER A 153 -31.18 0.67 5.73
N SER A 154 -31.44 0.50 4.43
CA SER A 154 -32.32 -0.54 3.87
C SER A 154 -31.80 -1.07 2.52
N GLY A 155 -32.33 -2.21 2.04
CA GLY A 155 -31.93 -2.81 0.75
C GLY A 155 -30.67 -3.68 0.81
N GLU A 156 -29.88 -3.67 -0.27
CA GLU A 156 -28.57 -4.33 -0.38
C GLU A 156 -27.44 -3.46 0.21
N SER A 157 -26.28 -4.05 0.48
CA SER A 157 -25.13 -3.31 1.00
C SER A 157 -24.49 -2.41 -0.06
N LYS A 158 -24.22 -1.13 0.28
CA LYS A 158 -23.82 -0.09 -0.67
C LYS A 158 -22.58 0.70 -0.19
N PRO A 159 -21.55 0.90 -1.03
CA PRO A 159 -20.37 1.69 -0.69
C PRO A 159 -20.63 3.20 -0.60
N VAL A 160 -19.93 3.88 0.32
CA VAL A 160 -19.82 5.35 0.34
C VAL A 160 -18.82 5.83 -0.71
N LEU A 161 -17.63 5.22 -0.78
CA LEU A 161 -16.67 5.38 -1.88
C LEU A 161 -16.62 4.10 -2.71
N ASP A 162 -16.86 4.19 -4.02
CA ASP A 162 -16.81 3.04 -4.94
C ASP A 162 -15.88 3.32 -6.12
N THR A 163 -14.73 2.65 -6.15
CA THR A 163 -13.81 2.77 -7.30
C THR A 163 -14.26 1.94 -8.52
N LYS A 164 -15.43 1.27 -8.43
CA LYS A 164 -16.10 0.45 -9.44
C LYS A 164 -15.29 -0.77 -9.94
N ASP A 165 -15.99 -1.66 -10.65
CA ASP A 165 -15.41 -2.88 -11.18
C ASP A 165 -14.84 -2.68 -12.60
N ASN A 166 -13.54 -2.95 -12.74
CA ASN A 166 -12.86 -3.12 -14.03
C ASN A 166 -11.84 -4.25 -13.89
N ARG A 167 -12.17 -5.42 -14.46
CA ARG A 167 -11.45 -6.68 -14.28
C ARG A 167 -10.02 -6.59 -14.82
N ALA A 168 -9.04 -6.80 -13.94
CA ALA A 168 -7.60 -6.76 -14.24
C ALA A 168 -7.08 -5.46 -14.90
N ASN A 169 -7.86 -4.37 -14.91
CA ASN A 169 -7.56 -3.15 -15.67
C ASN A 169 -7.81 -1.84 -14.92
N ALA A 170 -8.16 -1.89 -13.63
CA ALA A 170 -8.39 -0.72 -12.76
C ALA A 170 -7.09 -0.01 -12.34
N PHE A 171 -6.20 0.28 -13.30
CA PHE A 171 -4.82 0.64 -13.00
C PHE A 171 -4.67 1.89 -12.11
N ARG A 172 -3.87 1.77 -11.02
CA ARG A 172 -3.40 2.91 -10.20
C ARG A 172 -4.50 3.78 -9.58
N ASN A 173 -5.65 3.20 -9.22
CA ASN A 173 -6.65 3.84 -8.37
C ASN A 173 -6.13 3.96 -6.94
N ARG A 174 -6.41 5.08 -6.28
CA ARG A 174 -5.94 5.31 -4.90
C ARG A 174 -6.93 6.10 -4.06
N ILE A 175 -7.04 5.75 -2.78
CA ILE A 175 -7.72 6.53 -1.74
C ILE A 175 -6.71 6.75 -0.61
N GLU A 176 -6.40 8.01 -0.32
CA GLU A 176 -5.23 8.37 0.50
C GLU A 176 -5.56 9.46 1.53
N ASN A 177 -4.98 9.33 2.73
CA ASN A 177 -4.86 10.39 3.72
C ASN A 177 -6.19 11.08 4.11
N LEU A 178 -7.25 10.30 4.35
CA LEU A 178 -8.59 10.80 4.70
C LEU A 178 -9.33 9.84 5.64
N THR A 179 -10.46 10.29 6.20
CA THR A 179 -11.40 9.45 6.96
C THR A 179 -12.70 9.25 6.19
N VAL A 180 -13.21 8.00 6.15
CA VAL A 180 -14.55 7.67 5.67
C VAL A 180 -15.42 7.25 6.86
N HIS A 181 -16.40 8.07 7.21
CA HIS A 181 -17.29 7.84 8.35
C HIS A 181 -18.71 7.52 7.85
N VAL A 182 -19.20 6.28 8.01
CA VAL A 182 -20.50 5.87 7.45
C VAL A 182 -21.73 6.33 8.24
N GLY A 183 -21.54 7.14 9.28
CA GLY A 183 -22.64 7.69 10.09
C GLY A 183 -23.23 6.66 11.04
N SER A 184 -24.44 6.93 11.51
CA SER A 184 -25.27 6.03 12.35
C SER A 184 -26.58 5.66 11.65
N GLY A 185 -27.15 4.50 11.97
CA GLY A 185 -28.37 3.95 11.34
C GLY A 185 -28.16 3.35 9.96
N ASN A 186 -26.93 3.39 9.43
CA ASN A 186 -26.57 3.01 8.07
C ASN A 186 -26.03 1.57 8.00
N LYS A 187 -26.82 0.61 8.48
CA LYS A 187 -26.39 -0.79 8.65
C LYS A 187 -25.98 -1.52 7.36
N ASN A 188 -26.41 -1.03 6.20
CA ASN A 188 -26.03 -1.56 4.90
C ASN A 188 -24.82 -0.84 4.29
N ALA A 189 -24.26 0.17 4.95
CA ALA A 189 -23.13 0.91 4.41
C ALA A 189 -21.85 0.05 4.36
N ILE A 190 -21.23 0.08 3.18
CA ILE A 190 -19.83 -0.29 3.00
C ILE A 190 -19.04 1.03 3.05
N GLY A 191 -17.93 1.11 3.79
CA GLY A 191 -17.11 2.32 3.82
C GLY A 191 -16.48 2.58 2.46
N ILE A 192 -15.62 1.67 2.02
CA ILE A 192 -14.92 1.74 0.74
C ILE A 192 -15.10 0.41 -0.01
N LYS A 193 -15.57 0.45 -1.26
CA LYS A 193 -15.34 -0.64 -2.24
C LYS A 193 -14.19 -0.25 -3.14
N MET A 194 -13.13 -1.06 -3.10
CA MET A 194 -11.85 -0.76 -3.74
C MET A 194 -11.48 -1.80 -4.81
N ASN A 195 -11.01 -1.28 -5.93
CA ASN A 195 -10.47 -2.01 -7.05
C ASN A 195 -9.28 -1.24 -7.63
N SER A 196 -8.10 -1.86 -7.59
CA SER A 196 -6.94 -1.39 -8.34
C SER A 196 -6.14 -2.56 -8.88
N ASN A 197 -5.43 -2.33 -9.98
CA ASN A 197 -4.50 -3.27 -10.59
C ASN A 197 -3.17 -2.57 -10.88
N ASN A 198 -2.07 -3.32 -10.99
CA ASN A 198 -0.74 -2.81 -11.34
C ASN A 198 -0.39 -1.53 -10.55
N GLY A 199 -0.48 -1.66 -9.22
CA GLY A 199 -0.30 -0.58 -8.27
C GLY A 199 -1.57 0.21 -7.99
N GLY A 200 -1.51 1.09 -7.00
CA GLY A 200 -2.66 1.69 -6.35
C GLY A 200 -3.01 1.02 -5.03
N GLY A 201 -4.08 1.48 -4.38
CA GLY A 201 -4.46 1.00 -3.05
C GLY A 201 -5.02 2.04 -2.10
N VAL A 202 -5.04 1.71 -0.81
CA VAL A 202 -5.60 2.55 0.27
C VAL A 202 -4.48 2.87 1.26
N PHE A 203 -4.20 4.15 1.49
CA PHE A 203 -3.01 4.58 2.24
C PHE A 203 -3.34 5.64 3.29
N ASN A 204 -3.02 5.37 4.56
CA ASN A 204 -3.26 6.30 5.66
C ASN A 204 -4.75 6.69 5.81
N VAL A 205 -5.64 5.72 5.94
CA VAL A 205 -7.10 5.93 5.95
C VAL A 205 -7.76 5.33 7.19
N ALA A 206 -8.69 6.07 7.79
CA ALA A 206 -9.61 5.55 8.80
C ALA A 206 -10.99 5.28 8.18
N ILE A 207 -11.61 4.16 8.54
CA ILE A 207 -12.96 3.79 8.10
C ILE A 207 -13.80 3.48 9.35
N ILE A 208 -14.85 4.25 9.59
CA ILE A 208 -15.55 4.27 10.89
C ILE A 208 -17.05 4.11 10.68
N SER A 209 -17.68 3.19 11.42
CA SER A 209 -19.13 3.10 11.60
C SER A 209 -19.52 3.72 12.95
N GLY A 210 -20.24 4.85 12.91
CA GLY A 210 -20.46 5.70 14.09
C GLY A 210 -21.36 5.07 15.17
N ASP A 211 -22.10 4.02 14.83
CA ASP A 211 -22.86 3.16 15.75
C ASP A 211 -22.41 1.69 15.71
N GLY A 212 -21.31 1.39 15.00
CA GLY A 212 -20.81 0.03 14.79
C GLY A 212 -21.61 -0.85 13.82
N GLN A 213 -22.78 -0.42 13.33
CA GLN A 213 -23.73 -1.31 12.62
C GLN A 213 -23.48 -1.50 11.13
N GLY A 214 -22.51 -0.80 10.51
CA GLY A 214 -22.28 -0.86 9.06
C GLY A 214 -22.01 -2.29 8.54
N ALA A 215 -22.17 -2.52 7.24
CA ALA A 215 -21.98 -3.85 6.67
C ALA A 215 -20.49 -4.21 6.59
N GLN A 216 -19.67 -3.36 5.96
CA GLN A 216 -18.26 -3.65 5.68
C GLN A 216 -17.39 -2.40 5.75
N GLY A 217 -16.23 -2.46 6.39
CA GLY A 217 -15.28 -1.34 6.36
C GLY A 217 -14.67 -1.17 4.97
N LEU A 218 -13.84 -2.13 4.57
CA LEU A 218 -13.18 -2.18 3.26
C LEU A 218 -13.57 -3.44 2.48
N ASN A 219 -14.14 -3.26 1.29
CA ASN A 219 -14.49 -4.33 0.37
C ASN A 219 -13.47 -4.40 -0.79
N LEU A 220 -12.89 -5.59 -0.98
CA LEU A 220 -11.91 -5.94 -2.00
C LEU A 220 -12.39 -7.18 -2.77
N THR A 221 -13.64 -7.21 -3.23
CA THR A 221 -14.22 -8.38 -3.94
C THR A 221 -14.32 -8.23 -5.46
N SER A 222 -13.87 -7.10 -6.00
CA SER A 222 -13.83 -6.81 -7.44
C SER A 222 -13.06 -7.89 -8.21
N ALA A 223 -13.58 -8.35 -9.35
CA ALA A 223 -13.03 -9.50 -10.07
C ALA A 223 -11.57 -9.24 -10.53
N GLU A 224 -10.66 -10.12 -10.13
CA GLU A 224 -9.21 -10.02 -10.38
C GLU A 224 -8.58 -8.72 -9.85
N VAL A 225 -9.03 -8.23 -8.71
CA VAL A 225 -8.40 -7.11 -7.98
C VAL A 225 -6.93 -7.40 -7.66
N GLY A 226 -6.04 -6.42 -7.83
CA GLY A 226 -4.61 -6.49 -7.52
C GLY A 226 -3.66 -6.57 -8.73
N PRO A 227 -2.33 -6.45 -8.53
CA PRO A 227 -1.67 -6.12 -7.26
C PRO A 227 -1.99 -4.70 -6.79
N LEU A 228 -2.24 -4.57 -5.49
CA LEU A 228 -2.41 -3.30 -4.78
C LEU A 228 -1.90 -3.39 -3.33
N LEU A 229 -1.67 -2.23 -2.72
CA LEU A 229 -1.20 -2.09 -1.33
C LEU A 229 -2.24 -1.40 -0.44
N ILE A 230 -2.62 -2.04 0.67
CA ILE A 230 -3.40 -1.42 1.74
C ILE A 230 -2.44 -1.12 2.89
N LYS A 231 -2.18 0.14 3.21
CA LYS A 231 -1.17 0.51 4.21
C LYS A 231 -1.64 1.57 5.20
N ASN A 232 -1.34 1.37 6.49
CA ASN A 232 -1.72 2.25 7.60
C ASN A 232 -3.24 2.50 7.61
N VAL A 233 -4.02 1.42 7.68
CA VAL A 233 -5.49 1.49 7.66
C VAL A 233 -6.08 1.12 9.02
N PHE A 234 -7.06 1.89 9.46
CA PHE A 234 -7.82 1.66 10.69
C PHE A 234 -9.29 1.43 10.35
N VAL A 235 -9.90 0.40 10.93
CA VAL A 235 -11.34 0.10 10.77
C VAL A 235 -12.00 -0.10 12.14
N GLU A 236 -13.00 0.73 12.45
CA GLU A 236 -13.83 0.62 13.66
C GLU A 236 -15.30 0.31 13.31
N GLY A 237 -15.87 -0.66 14.04
CA GLY A 237 -17.24 -1.10 13.84
C GLY A 237 -17.37 -2.07 12.67
N PHE A 238 -18.56 -2.08 12.07
CA PHE A 238 -18.98 -2.93 10.95
C PHE A 238 -19.14 -4.41 11.30
N ASP A 239 -20.00 -5.12 10.56
CA ASP A 239 -20.10 -6.57 10.62
C ASP A 239 -18.78 -7.24 10.20
N GLN A 240 -18.24 -6.83 9.06
CA GLN A 240 -16.94 -7.28 8.54
C GLN A 240 -15.99 -6.08 8.48
N GLY A 241 -14.81 -6.17 9.10
CA GLY A 241 -13.82 -5.08 9.02
C GLY A 241 -13.29 -4.93 7.59
N ILE A 242 -12.79 -6.03 7.04
CA ILE A 242 -12.33 -6.13 5.65
C ILE A 242 -12.89 -7.41 5.00
N LEU A 243 -13.47 -7.29 3.80
CA LEU A 243 -13.84 -8.45 2.97
C LEU A 243 -12.91 -8.54 1.76
N VAL A 244 -12.17 -9.64 1.64
CA VAL A 244 -11.23 -9.94 0.55
C VAL A 244 -11.81 -11.01 -0.37
N GLY A 245 -11.79 -10.77 -1.68
CA GLY A 245 -12.26 -11.74 -2.67
C GLY A 245 -11.95 -11.36 -4.12
N GLY A 246 -12.83 -11.73 -5.05
CA GLY A 246 -12.64 -11.44 -6.48
C GLY A 246 -11.88 -12.53 -7.27
N GLY A 247 -11.72 -13.73 -6.71
CA GLY A 247 -11.22 -14.91 -7.42
C GLY A 247 -9.86 -15.42 -6.92
N THR A 248 -9.14 -16.15 -7.77
CA THR A 248 -7.87 -16.82 -7.44
C THR A 248 -6.65 -16.22 -8.15
N THR A 249 -6.84 -15.06 -8.79
CA THR A 249 -5.89 -14.34 -9.64
C THR A 249 -5.53 -13.00 -8.99
N ASN A 250 -4.29 -12.55 -9.22
CA ASN A 250 -3.67 -11.37 -8.62
C ASN A 250 -3.45 -11.53 -7.10
N SER A 251 -3.10 -10.43 -6.42
CA SER A 251 -2.75 -10.42 -5.01
C SER A 251 -3.11 -9.11 -4.32
N ILE A 252 -3.34 -9.19 -3.02
CA ILE A 252 -3.54 -8.06 -2.13
C ILE A 252 -2.42 -8.08 -1.09
N THR A 253 -1.69 -6.97 -0.98
CA THR A 253 -0.69 -6.78 0.06
C THR A 253 -1.22 -5.79 1.08
N MET A 254 -1.06 -6.10 2.36
CA MET A 254 -1.47 -5.26 3.48
C MET A 254 -0.31 -5.05 4.45
N GLU A 255 -0.17 -3.84 4.98
CA GLU A 255 0.82 -3.54 6.02
C GLU A 255 0.24 -2.55 7.02
N ASN A 256 0.46 -2.77 8.32
CA ASN A 256 -0.03 -1.89 9.40
C ASN A 256 -1.56 -1.71 9.30
N ILE A 257 -2.29 -2.76 9.68
CA ILE A 257 -3.76 -2.79 9.67
C ILE A 257 -4.24 -2.92 11.12
N THR A 258 -5.21 -2.09 11.53
CA THR A 258 -5.79 -2.13 12.88
C THR A 258 -7.30 -2.23 12.79
N LEU A 259 -7.86 -3.25 13.43
CA LEU A 259 -9.28 -3.59 13.39
C LEU A 259 -9.84 -3.60 14.82
N THR A 260 -10.99 -2.96 15.04
CA THR A 260 -11.64 -2.95 16.36
C THR A 260 -13.16 -2.95 16.27
N GLN A 261 -13.81 -3.65 17.19
CA GLN A 261 -15.27 -3.68 17.37
C GLN A 261 -16.07 -4.14 16.13
N GLN A 262 -15.58 -5.14 15.41
CA GLN A 262 -16.35 -5.83 14.37
C GLN A 262 -17.41 -6.76 14.98
N ASN A 263 -18.60 -6.84 14.37
CA ASN A 263 -19.72 -7.65 14.89
C ASN A 263 -19.69 -9.12 14.44
N LYS A 264 -18.95 -9.47 13.38
CA LYS A 264 -18.86 -10.86 12.85
C LYS A 264 -17.45 -11.36 12.62
N VAL A 265 -16.56 -10.55 12.05
CA VAL A 265 -15.16 -10.92 11.76
C VAL A 265 -14.29 -9.70 11.44
N GLY A 266 -13.02 -9.73 11.84
CA GLY A 266 -12.03 -8.72 11.44
C GLY A 266 -11.81 -8.69 9.93
N ILE A 267 -11.28 -9.80 9.37
CA ILE A 267 -11.06 -10.00 7.94
C ILE A 267 -11.70 -11.32 7.50
N GLU A 268 -12.59 -11.28 6.51
CA GLU A 268 -13.02 -12.47 5.78
C GLU A 268 -12.30 -12.53 4.44
N GLN A 269 -11.57 -13.61 4.19
CA GLN A 269 -10.90 -13.91 2.93
C GLN A 269 -11.64 -15.05 2.22
N VAL A 270 -12.12 -14.79 1.01
CA VAL A 270 -12.73 -15.80 0.14
C VAL A 270 -11.85 -15.96 -1.09
N MET A 271 -11.18 -17.11 -1.23
CA MET A 271 -10.14 -17.33 -2.24
C MET A 271 -8.99 -16.32 -2.08
N GLN A 272 -8.51 -15.72 -3.17
CA GLN A 272 -7.44 -14.70 -3.23
C GLN A 272 -6.05 -15.06 -2.69
N VAL A 273 -5.06 -14.25 -3.10
CA VAL A 273 -3.72 -14.24 -2.50
C VAL A 273 -3.57 -13.00 -1.63
N LEU A 274 -3.57 -13.21 -0.31
CA LEU A 274 -3.52 -12.17 0.70
C LEU A 274 -2.21 -12.27 1.49
N THR A 275 -1.45 -11.18 1.49
CA THR A 275 -0.23 -11.02 2.29
C THR A 275 -0.44 -9.88 3.28
N ILE A 276 -0.20 -10.09 4.56
CA ILE A 276 -0.39 -9.10 5.62
C ILE A 276 0.84 -9.05 6.51
N ARG A 277 1.36 -7.84 6.75
CA ARG A 277 2.34 -7.55 7.80
C ARG A 277 1.75 -6.62 8.86
N ASN A 278 2.07 -6.86 10.14
CA ASN A 278 1.64 -6.04 11.27
C ASN A 278 0.10 -5.86 11.34
N LEU A 279 -0.62 -6.96 11.62
CA LEU A 279 -2.06 -6.93 11.85
C LEU A 279 -2.37 -6.80 13.34
N LYS A 280 -3.14 -5.78 13.72
CA LYS A 280 -3.65 -5.58 15.08
C LYS A 280 -5.16 -5.75 15.11
N SER A 281 -5.69 -6.47 16.09
CA SER A 281 -7.14 -6.70 16.22
C SER A 281 -7.59 -6.71 17.68
N ILE A 282 -8.60 -5.91 18.01
CA ILE A 282 -9.18 -5.81 19.35
C ILE A 282 -10.69 -6.07 19.23
N ASN A 283 -11.11 -7.32 19.48
CA ASN A 283 -12.41 -7.82 19.00
C ASN A 283 -13.04 -8.88 19.90
N GLN A 284 -14.36 -9.05 19.81
CA GLN A 284 -15.09 -10.18 20.41
C GLN A 284 -15.26 -11.36 19.43
N VAL A 285 -14.86 -11.17 18.18
CA VAL A 285 -15.06 -12.07 17.03
C VAL A 285 -13.71 -12.49 16.44
N PRO A 286 -13.64 -13.54 15.58
CA PRO A 286 -12.38 -13.96 14.97
C PRO A 286 -11.72 -12.81 14.19
N VAL A 287 -10.39 -12.78 14.22
CA VAL A 287 -9.58 -11.78 13.51
C VAL A 287 -9.56 -12.07 12.01
N LEU A 288 -9.43 -13.35 11.63
CA LEU A 288 -9.29 -13.80 10.25
C LEU A 288 -10.11 -15.08 10.01
N LEU A 289 -10.92 -15.08 8.96
CA LEU A 289 -11.64 -16.25 8.46
C LEU A 289 -11.26 -16.48 6.99
N VAL A 290 -10.58 -17.59 6.69
CA VAL A 290 -10.04 -17.94 5.36
C VAL A 290 -10.86 -19.07 4.73
N LYS A 291 -11.47 -18.82 3.57
CA LYS A 291 -12.52 -19.64 2.97
C LYS A 291 -12.28 -19.94 1.49
N GLU A 292 -12.94 -21.00 1.02
CA GLU A 292 -12.99 -21.43 -0.39
C GLU A 292 -11.64 -21.78 -1.03
N HIS A 293 -11.69 -22.32 -2.24
CA HIS A 293 -10.52 -22.91 -2.91
C HIS A 293 -9.40 -21.92 -3.24
N ASN A 294 -8.16 -22.40 -3.14
CA ASN A 294 -6.94 -21.66 -3.47
C ASN A 294 -6.73 -20.36 -2.68
N ALA A 295 -7.46 -20.15 -1.58
CA ALA A 295 -7.17 -19.07 -0.65
C ALA A 295 -5.75 -19.21 -0.13
N THR A 296 -4.95 -18.15 -0.26
CA THR A 296 -3.55 -18.12 0.15
C THR A 296 -3.37 -16.97 1.13
N LEU A 297 -3.02 -17.28 2.38
CA LEU A 297 -2.74 -16.31 3.44
C LEU A 297 -1.26 -16.37 3.81
N THR A 298 -0.60 -15.22 3.82
CA THR A 298 0.72 -15.01 4.43
C THR A 298 0.56 -13.92 5.49
N LEU A 299 0.77 -14.24 6.76
CA LEU A 299 0.58 -13.33 7.89
C LEU A 299 1.85 -13.26 8.74
N ILE A 300 2.40 -12.06 8.89
CA ILE A 300 3.70 -11.77 9.52
C ILE A 300 3.51 -10.66 10.55
N GLY A 301 3.68 -10.94 11.84
CA GLY A 301 3.41 -9.98 12.91
C GLY A 301 1.91 -9.80 13.14
N GLY A 302 1.38 -10.48 14.15
CA GLY A 302 -0.02 -10.37 14.58
C GLY A 302 -0.13 -10.04 16.08
N GLU A 303 -0.88 -9.00 16.43
CA GLU A 303 -1.20 -8.62 17.82
C GLU A 303 -2.71 -8.65 18.05
N PHE A 304 -3.21 -9.73 18.67
CA PHE A 304 -4.65 -9.95 18.82
C PHE A 304 -5.10 -9.90 20.28
N GLN A 305 -6.21 -9.20 20.53
CA GLN A 305 -6.88 -9.12 21.82
C GLN A 305 -8.34 -9.52 21.67
N GLY A 306 -8.68 -10.69 22.21
CA GLY A 306 -10.04 -11.18 22.37
C GLY A 306 -10.69 -10.54 23.59
N LEU A 307 -11.91 -10.04 23.43
CA LEU A 307 -12.65 -9.29 24.45
C LEU A 307 -13.73 -10.13 25.19
N GLY A 308 -13.65 -11.46 25.14
CA GLY A 308 -14.54 -12.35 25.92
C GLY A 308 -15.17 -13.53 25.17
N GLY A 309 -14.51 -14.07 24.14
CA GLY A 309 -15.00 -15.22 23.37
C GLY A 309 -14.43 -16.56 23.86
N ASP A 310 -15.04 -17.17 24.88
CA ASP A 310 -14.53 -18.37 25.57
C ASP A 310 -14.34 -19.64 24.68
N ASN A 311 -14.75 -19.64 23.41
CA ASN A 311 -14.70 -20.81 22.52
C ASN A 311 -14.38 -20.49 21.04
N GLN A 312 -13.53 -19.49 20.77
CA GLN A 312 -13.15 -19.13 19.38
C GLN A 312 -11.63 -19.04 19.18
N ALA A 313 -11.20 -19.31 17.94
CA ALA A 313 -9.83 -19.08 17.50
C ALA A 313 -9.68 -17.66 16.94
N ALA A 314 -8.49 -17.06 17.06
CA ALA A 314 -8.23 -15.76 16.43
C ALA A 314 -8.18 -15.87 14.89
N ILE A 315 -7.65 -16.98 14.37
CA ILE A 315 -7.58 -17.28 12.92
C ILE A 315 -8.28 -18.62 12.66
N GLU A 316 -9.18 -18.67 11.68
CA GLU A 316 -9.86 -19.89 11.24
C GLU A 316 -9.75 -20.12 9.73
N THR A 317 -9.44 -21.34 9.30
CA THR A 317 -9.71 -21.78 7.92
C THR A 317 -11.01 -22.57 7.87
N ARG A 318 -11.94 -22.19 6.99
CA ARG A 318 -13.23 -22.83 6.85
C ARG A 318 -13.67 -22.84 5.40
N TYR A 319 -13.56 -23.99 4.73
CA TYR A 319 -13.78 -24.05 3.28
C TYR A 319 -15.21 -23.63 2.87
N ARG A 320 -16.23 -24.03 3.64
CA ARG A 320 -17.65 -23.63 3.50
C ARG A 320 -18.28 -23.30 4.85
N ASP A 321 -19.28 -22.42 4.86
CA ASP A 321 -19.98 -22.01 6.09
C ASP A 321 -20.68 -23.15 6.84
N ASN A 322 -21.07 -24.22 6.15
CA ASN A 322 -21.64 -25.44 6.76
C ASN A 322 -20.59 -26.42 7.31
N GLY A 323 -19.29 -26.07 7.25
CA GLY A 323 -18.17 -26.89 7.71
C GLY A 323 -17.82 -28.09 6.83
N GLN A 324 -18.53 -28.35 5.73
CA GLN A 324 -18.28 -29.52 4.88
C GLN A 324 -17.20 -29.25 3.83
N ALA A 325 -16.17 -30.09 3.83
CA ALA A 325 -15.09 -30.06 2.84
C ALA A 325 -14.47 -31.45 2.65
N THR A 326 -14.09 -31.77 1.42
CA THR A 326 -13.19 -32.91 1.13
C THR A 326 -11.76 -32.54 1.49
N ASP A 327 -10.87 -33.52 1.69
CA ASP A 327 -9.49 -33.23 2.09
C ASP A 327 -8.72 -32.48 1.00
N GLY A 328 -8.98 -32.77 -0.28
CA GLY A 328 -8.42 -32.02 -1.41
C GLY A 328 -8.89 -30.56 -1.49
N GLU A 329 -10.09 -30.25 -1.01
CA GLU A 329 -10.59 -28.88 -0.89
C GLU A 329 -9.86 -28.12 0.24
N LYS A 330 -9.70 -28.75 1.40
CA LYS A 330 -8.96 -28.21 2.55
C LYS A 330 -7.48 -27.98 2.21
N GLN A 331 -6.84 -28.95 1.55
CA GLN A 331 -5.45 -28.90 1.05
C GLN A 331 -5.22 -27.78 0.01
N SER A 332 -6.27 -27.19 -0.57
CA SER A 332 -6.16 -26.06 -1.49
C SER A 332 -6.01 -24.71 -0.79
N ILE A 333 -6.37 -24.61 0.50
CA ILE A 333 -6.15 -23.41 1.30
C ILE A 333 -4.72 -23.44 1.83
N SER A 334 -3.92 -22.43 1.47
CA SER A 334 -2.54 -22.29 1.90
C SER A 334 -2.42 -21.19 2.95
N THR A 335 -1.74 -21.48 4.06
CA THR A 335 -1.55 -20.52 5.16
C THR A 335 -0.12 -20.58 5.71
N TYR A 336 0.46 -19.41 5.91
CA TYR A 336 1.72 -19.17 6.60
C TYR A 336 1.50 -18.14 7.71
N LEU A 337 1.97 -18.47 8.91
CA LEU A 337 1.88 -17.65 10.12
C LEU A 337 3.29 -17.44 10.67
N PHE A 338 3.66 -16.21 11.00
CA PHE A 338 4.94 -15.86 11.60
C PHE A 338 4.75 -14.71 12.59
N ASP A 339 5.36 -14.82 13.77
CA ASP A 339 5.27 -13.85 14.86
C ASP A 339 3.82 -13.47 15.23
N ILE A 340 3.00 -14.46 15.58
CA ILE A 340 1.59 -14.26 15.96
C ILE A 340 1.40 -14.35 17.47
N LYS A 341 0.96 -13.25 18.08
CA LYS A 341 0.68 -13.11 19.51
C LYS A 341 -0.80 -12.85 19.72
N GLN A 342 -1.40 -13.55 20.70
CA GLN A 342 -2.80 -13.32 21.08
C GLN A 342 -2.99 -13.35 22.59
N THR A 343 -3.97 -12.59 23.05
CA THR A 343 -4.56 -12.69 24.39
C THR A 343 -6.08 -12.77 24.25
N GLY A 344 -6.75 -13.50 25.14
CA GLY A 344 -8.22 -13.50 25.21
C GLY A 344 -8.97 -14.36 24.16
N TYR A 345 -8.27 -15.04 23.24
CA TYR A 345 -8.85 -16.11 22.41
C TYR A 345 -8.50 -17.50 22.98
N GLN A 346 -9.38 -18.48 22.76
CA GLN A 346 -9.16 -19.86 23.19
C GLN A 346 -7.98 -20.50 22.45
N ASN A 347 -7.92 -20.29 21.12
CA ASN A 347 -6.84 -20.77 20.26
C ASN A 347 -6.29 -19.61 19.43
N THR A 348 -5.01 -19.68 19.08
CA THR A 348 -4.38 -18.68 18.21
C THR A 348 -4.77 -18.93 16.76
N ALA A 349 -4.85 -20.20 16.33
CA ALA A 349 -5.37 -20.55 15.02
C ALA A 349 -6.03 -21.95 15.00
N GLN A 350 -6.97 -22.13 14.07
CA GLN A 350 -7.49 -23.43 13.63
C GLN A 350 -7.41 -23.47 12.10
N VAL A 351 -6.39 -24.18 11.58
CA VAL A 351 -5.89 -24.04 10.20
C VAL A 351 -5.77 -25.40 9.51
N TYR A 352 -6.11 -25.48 8.22
CA TYR A 352 -5.98 -26.69 7.44
C TYR A 352 -4.51 -26.99 7.09
N SER A 353 -4.12 -28.25 7.22
CA SER A 353 -2.88 -28.77 6.65
C SER A 353 -2.98 -28.88 5.12
N CYS A 354 -1.99 -28.35 4.40
CA CYS A 354 -1.81 -28.52 2.96
C CYS A 354 -1.24 -29.90 2.58
N GLU A 355 -0.90 -30.73 3.57
CA GLU A 355 -0.40 -32.09 3.39
C GLU A 355 -1.49 -33.13 3.70
N THR A 356 -2.18 -33.03 4.84
CA THR A 356 -3.22 -34.02 5.24
C THR A 356 -4.65 -33.57 4.98
N GLY A 357 -4.91 -32.26 4.92
CA GLY A 357 -6.26 -31.70 4.96
C GLY A 357 -6.90 -31.71 6.36
N GLU A 358 -6.19 -32.17 7.41
CA GLU A 358 -6.71 -32.10 8.78
C GLU A 358 -6.69 -30.66 9.33
N VAL A 359 -7.47 -30.40 10.38
CA VAL A 359 -7.45 -29.11 11.09
C VAL A 359 -6.41 -29.18 12.21
N GLU A 360 -5.37 -28.37 12.11
CA GLU A 360 -4.39 -28.16 13.16
C GLU A 360 -4.86 -27.03 14.08
N THR A 361 -4.85 -27.27 15.40
CA THR A 361 -5.18 -26.24 16.41
C THR A 361 -3.89 -25.73 17.06
N LEU A 362 -3.62 -24.44 16.90
CA LEU A 362 -2.42 -23.77 17.40
C LEU A 362 -2.79 -22.87 18.59
N GLN A 363 -1.98 -22.92 19.65
CA GLN A 363 -2.20 -22.20 20.91
C GLN A 363 -0.92 -21.46 21.35
N GLY A 364 -1.09 -20.35 22.06
CA GLY A 364 0.03 -19.51 22.50
C GLY A 364 0.62 -18.66 21.37
N GLU A 365 1.87 -18.23 21.55
CA GLU A 365 2.62 -17.50 20.53
C GLU A 365 3.07 -18.44 19.40
N ILE A 366 2.82 -18.04 18.15
CA ILE A 366 3.28 -18.78 16.97
C ILE A 366 4.51 -18.06 16.41
N GLU A 367 5.70 -18.56 16.73
CA GLU A 367 6.95 -18.08 16.14
C GLU A 367 6.93 -18.25 14.61
N GLN A 368 6.64 -19.48 14.15
CA GLN A 368 6.42 -19.81 12.75
C GLN A 368 5.54 -21.06 12.62
N TRP A 369 4.57 -21.04 11.70
CA TRP A 369 3.85 -22.23 11.23
C TRP A 369 3.54 -22.11 9.73
N MET A 370 3.57 -23.23 9.01
CA MET A 370 3.14 -23.34 7.62
C MET A 370 2.33 -24.61 7.45
N CYS A 371 1.29 -24.55 6.61
CA CYS A 371 0.47 -25.72 6.25
C CYS A 371 1.24 -26.86 5.54
N ARG A 372 2.52 -26.71 5.22
CA ARG A 372 3.39 -27.71 4.61
C ARG A 372 4.87 -27.47 4.93
N SER A 373 5.66 -28.50 4.70
CA SER A 373 7.12 -28.47 4.76
C SER A 373 7.73 -27.49 3.73
N PRO A 374 8.78 -26.72 4.10
CA PRO A 374 9.51 -25.86 3.16
C PRO A 374 10.37 -26.67 2.19
N ILE A 375 10.67 -26.08 1.03
CA ILE A 375 11.66 -26.58 0.07
C ILE A 375 13.05 -26.16 0.56
N VAL A 376 13.94 -27.13 0.73
CA VAL A 376 15.37 -26.95 1.08
C VAL A 376 16.23 -27.80 0.14
N ASN A 377 17.46 -27.36 -0.17
CA ASN A 377 18.30 -28.05 -1.16
C ASN A 377 19.73 -28.36 -0.68
N LEU A 378 20.59 -27.34 -0.52
CA LEU A 378 21.91 -27.47 0.15
C LEU A 378 21.87 -26.85 1.57
N SER A 379 20.93 -25.92 1.79
CA SER A 379 20.59 -25.36 3.10
C SER A 379 20.03 -26.39 4.09
N THR A 380 20.31 -26.16 5.38
CA THR A 380 19.69 -26.87 6.53
C THR A 380 18.68 -26.00 7.29
N GLN A 381 18.30 -24.84 6.75
CA GLN A 381 17.38 -23.92 7.42
C GLN A 381 15.95 -24.43 7.45
N THR A 382 15.30 -24.26 8.60
CA THR A 382 13.90 -24.65 8.86
C THR A 382 12.98 -23.45 9.14
N GLN A 383 13.56 -22.27 9.33
CA GLN A 383 12.85 -21.01 9.60
C GLN A 383 13.16 -19.98 8.51
N MET A 384 12.20 -19.08 8.27
CA MET A 384 12.37 -17.95 7.36
C MET A 384 13.54 -17.06 7.80
N LEU A 385 14.37 -16.67 6.84
CA LEU A 385 15.46 -15.72 7.07
C LEU A 385 14.89 -14.41 7.63
N SER A 386 15.29 -14.08 8.86
CA SER A 386 14.99 -12.78 9.46
C SER A 386 16.03 -11.76 9.02
N ILE A 387 15.57 -10.70 8.36
CA ILE A 387 16.37 -9.50 8.07
C ILE A 387 15.68 -8.28 8.68
N PRO A 388 16.44 -7.28 9.18
CA PRO A 388 15.85 -6.05 9.69
C PRO A 388 14.97 -5.39 8.62
N VAL A 389 13.69 -5.22 8.95
CA VAL A 389 12.72 -4.54 8.08
C VAL A 389 12.71 -3.06 8.49
N GLU A 390 13.19 -2.19 7.61
CA GLU A 390 13.08 -0.74 7.79
C GLU A 390 11.72 -0.27 7.27
N GLU A 391 11.05 0.62 8.02
CA GLU A 391 9.82 1.27 7.58
C GLU A 391 10.11 2.33 6.52
N THR A 392 9.25 2.43 5.50
CA THR A 392 9.37 3.46 4.46
C THR A 392 9.41 4.85 5.09
N PRO A 393 10.51 5.63 4.93
CA PRO A 393 10.59 6.97 5.50
C PRO A 393 9.52 7.90 4.94
N TYR A 394 8.79 8.58 5.82
CA TYR A 394 7.91 9.69 5.45
C TYR A 394 8.66 11.02 5.63
N ILE A 395 8.65 11.85 4.59
CA ILE A 395 9.21 13.21 4.61
C ILE A 395 8.06 14.19 4.35
N GLU A 396 7.71 14.96 5.38
CA GLU A 396 6.75 16.06 5.25
C GLU A 396 7.34 17.20 4.39
N HIS A 397 6.47 17.88 3.66
CA HIS A 397 6.79 19.07 2.90
C HIS A 397 5.80 20.20 3.19
N ASP A 398 6.26 21.43 3.01
CA ASP A 398 5.42 22.63 3.01
C ASP A 398 5.49 23.32 1.63
N LEU A 399 4.92 24.53 1.54
CA LEU A 399 4.92 25.34 0.32
C LEU A 399 5.90 26.53 0.37
N ASN A 400 6.83 26.56 1.34
CA ASN A 400 7.77 27.66 1.54
C ASN A 400 8.99 27.56 0.62
N ASN A 401 9.56 26.36 0.49
CA ASN A 401 10.81 26.10 -0.25
C ASN A 401 10.57 25.15 -1.44
N ILE A 402 9.75 25.61 -2.39
CA ILE A 402 9.28 24.79 -3.51
C ILE A 402 9.68 25.35 -4.86
N ALA A 403 9.78 24.45 -5.85
CA ALA A 403 9.76 24.82 -7.26
C ALA A 403 8.66 24.02 -7.97
N VAL A 404 7.89 24.70 -8.84
CA VAL A 404 6.99 24.04 -9.79
C VAL A 404 7.66 24.12 -11.14
N VAL A 405 7.85 22.97 -11.81
CA VAL A 405 8.48 22.97 -13.13
C VAL A 405 7.58 23.72 -14.12
N GLU A 406 8.12 24.65 -14.90
CA GLU A 406 7.34 25.45 -15.84
C GLU A 406 7.12 24.75 -17.20
N GLY A 407 8.17 24.15 -17.78
CA GLY A 407 8.13 23.46 -19.08
C GLY A 407 8.18 21.91 -19.00
N ASN A 408 8.22 21.26 -20.15
CA ASN A 408 8.13 19.79 -20.27
C ASN A 408 9.41 19.09 -20.75
N SER A 409 10.56 19.75 -20.63
CA SER A 409 11.88 19.20 -20.95
C SER A 409 12.63 18.69 -19.71
N GLY A 410 13.73 17.98 -19.90
CA GLY A 410 14.64 17.62 -18.80
C GLY A 410 15.35 18.85 -18.23
N GLU A 411 15.65 19.83 -19.08
CA GLU A 411 16.27 21.11 -18.74
C GLU A 411 15.39 21.93 -17.78
N ASP A 412 14.06 21.94 -17.98
CA ASP A 412 13.11 22.60 -17.08
C ASP A 412 13.10 21.95 -15.67
N ILE A 413 13.18 20.62 -15.62
CA ILE A 413 13.23 19.88 -14.35
C ILE A 413 14.57 20.14 -13.64
N GLN A 414 15.68 20.14 -14.37
CA GLN A 414 17.00 20.44 -13.80
C GLN A 414 17.06 21.87 -13.24
N ALA A 415 16.49 22.86 -13.94
CA ALA A 415 16.42 24.24 -13.46
C ALA A 415 15.60 24.37 -12.16
N ALA A 416 14.51 23.61 -12.03
CA ALA A 416 13.72 23.57 -10.80
C ALA A 416 14.47 22.89 -9.64
N ILE A 417 15.28 21.85 -9.90
CA ILE A 417 16.14 21.20 -8.89
C ILE A 417 17.30 22.12 -8.46
N ASP A 418 17.90 22.86 -9.40
CA ASP A 418 19.03 23.74 -9.15
C ASP A 418 18.60 25.12 -8.59
N THR A 419 17.32 25.33 -8.31
CA THR A 419 16.80 26.57 -7.71
C THR A 419 17.31 26.72 -6.27
N PRO A 420 18.04 27.80 -5.92
CA PRO A 420 18.69 27.91 -4.61
C PRO A 420 17.73 27.77 -3.42
N GLY A 421 18.01 26.80 -2.53
CA GLY A 421 17.23 26.54 -1.32
C GLY A 421 15.95 25.74 -1.53
N VAL A 422 15.66 25.27 -2.76
CA VAL A 422 14.51 24.39 -3.01
C VAL A 422 14.64 23.07 -2.24
N GLN A 423 13.55 22.64 -1.61
CA GLN A 423 13.47 21.34 -0.93
C GLN A 423 12.49 20.38 -1.61
N THR A 424 11.41 20.91 -2.20
CA THR A 424 10.38 20.10 -2.89
C THR A 424 10.15 20.58 -4.31
N VAL A 425 10.30 19.68 -5.28
CA VAL A 425 10.04 19.96 -6.71
C VAL A 425 8.73 19.29 -7.12
N PHE A 426 7.79 20.08 -7.65
CA PHE A 426 6.52 19.59 -8.18
C PHE A 426 6.59 19.44 -9.70
N LEU A 427 6.21 18.25 -10.19
CA LEU A 427 6.10 17.94 -11.61
C LEU A 427 4.62 17.90 -12.01
N PRO A 428 4.08 18.95 -12.68
CA PRO A 428 2.81 18.95 -13.40
C PRO A 428 2.42 17.66 -14.14
N ASN A 429 1.12 17.39 -14.24
CA ASN A 429 0.53 16.32 -15.05
C ASN A 429 0.72 16.58 -16.55
N ARG A 430 1.85 16.17 -17.10
CA ARG A 430 2.17 16.22 -18.53
C ARG A 430 3.19 15.15 -18.89
N SER A 431 3.41 15.01 -20.21
CA SER A 431 4.48 14.20 -20.77
C SER A 431 5.77 15.01 -20.86
N TYR A 432 6.83 14.52 -20.22
CA TYR A 432 8.18 15.05 -20.25
C TYR A 432 9.07 14.22 -21.17
N GLN A 433 9.87 14.88 -21.99
CA GLN A 433 10.91 14.27 -22.82
C GLN A 433 12.27 14.73 -22.29
N VAL A 434 13.14 13.78 -21.97
CA VAL A 434 14.41 14.05 -21.27
C VAL A 434 15.56 13.61 -22.14
N ASN A 435 16.36 14.56 -22.62
CA ASN A 435 17.46 14.31 -23.56
C ASN A 435 18.81 14.05 -22.88
N GLN A 436 18.96 14.44 -21.61
CA GLN A 436 20.15 14.25 -20.77
C GLN A 436 19.71 13.91 -19.33
N PRO A 437 20.42 13.03 -18.59
CA PRO A 437 20.01 12.60 -17.26
C PRO A 437 19.81 13.77 -16.30
N ILE A 438 18.68 13.79 -15.60
CA ILE A 438 18.35 14.80 -14.59
C ILE A 438 19.06 14.45 -13.28
N LEU A 439 19.92 15.33 -12.80
CA LEU A 439 20.71 15.15 -11.60
C LEU A 439 19.92 15.61 -10.37
N ILE A 440 19.54 14.67 -9.51
CA ILE A 440 18.89 14.95 -8.23
C ILE A 440 19.99 15.19 -7.18
N ARG A 441 20.15 16.45 -6.74
CA ARG A 441 21.31 16.92 -5.96
C ARG A 441 20.93 18.08 -5.02
N GLY A 442 21.89 18.57 -4.24
CA GLY A 442 21.74 19.75 -3.38
C GLY A 442 20.68 19.56 -2.29
N THR A 443 19.90 20.61 -2.02
CA THR A 443 18.90 20.69 -0.94
C THR A 443 17.58 19.97 -1.22
N VAL A 444 17.42 19.29 -2.37
CA VAL A 444 16.18 18.56 -2.68
C VAL A 444 16.05 17.33 -1.79
N LYS A 445 14.90 17.25 -1.08
CA LYS A 445 14.43 16.09 -0.30
C LYS A 445 13.16 15.43 -0.86
N LYS A 446 12.41 16.09 -1.75
CA LYS A 446 11.18 15.52 -2.32
C LYS A 446 10.94 15.95 -3.77
N ILE A 447 10.54 15.00 -4.63
CA ILE A 447 10.10 15.24 -6.01
C ILE A 447 8.71 14.61 -6.17
N ILE A 448 7.69 15.45 -6.32
CA ILE A 448 6.28 15.04 -6.37
C ILE A 448 5.76 15.12 -7.80
N GLY A 449 5.52 13.97 -8.40
CA GLY A 449 4.70 13.86 -9.60
C GLY A 449 3.24 14.17 -9.28
N MET A 450 2.67 15.22 -9.88
CA MET A 450 1.21 15.39 -9.94
C MET A 450 0.65 14.46 -11.04
N ARG A 451 1.05 13.18 -11.00
CA ARG A 451 0.92 12.18 -12.07
C ARG A 451 1.72 12.46 -13.36
N ALA A 452 2.85 13.15 -13.25
CA ALA A 452 3.84 13.34 -14.31
C ALA A 452 4.23 12.05 -15.05
N LYS A 453 4.43 12.14 -16.37
CA LYS A 453 4.79 11.02 -17.25
C LYS A 453 6.04 11.30 -18.06
N PHE A 454 6.91 10.31 -18.23
CA PHE A 454 8.11 10.38 -19.06
C PHE A 454 7.91 9.57 -20.35
N THR A 455 8.47 10.04 -21.46
CA THR A 455 8.33 9.39 -22.76
C THR A 455 9.39 8.29 -22.97
N ARG A 456 9.07 7.24 -23.75
CA ARG A 456 9.94 6.07 -23.97
C ARG A 456 11.21 6.35 -24.78
N ASP A 457 11.27 7.50 -25.42
CA ASP A 457 12.42 8.02 -26.17
C ASP A 457 13.31 8.95 -25.33
N SER A 458 12.99 9.12 -24.03
CA SER A 458 13.89 9.77 -23.09
C SER A 458 15.18 8.95 -22.88
N VAL A 459 16.26 9.64 -22.53
CA VAL A 459 17.56 9.05 -22.20
C VAL A 459 17.46 8.09 -21.01
N ASP A 460 18.34 7.09 -20.99
CA ASP A 460 18.48 6.14 -19.88
C ASP A 460 19.87 6.33 -19.23
N PRO A 461 19.97 6.66 -17.92
CA PRO A 461 18.87 6.89 -16.97
C PRO A 461 18.18 8.26 -17.15
N VAL A 462 16.86 8.31 -16.93
CA VAL A 462 16.09 9.58 -16.94
C VAL A 462 16.48 10.44 -15.73
N PHE A 463 16.54 9.84 -14.53
CA PHE A 463 17.04 10.48 -13.31
C PHE A 463 18.31 9.78 -12.82
N ARG A 464 19.31 10.59 -12.47
CA ARG A 464 20.52 10.15 -11.77
C ARG A 464 20.52 10.78 -10.38
N PHE A 465 20.41 9.95 -9.36
CA PHE A 465 20.39 10.39 -7.97
C PHE A 465 21.83 10.51 -7.46
N GLU A 466 22.23 11.75 -7.17
CA GLU A 466 23.59 12.13 -6.79
C GLU A 466 23.67 12.52 -5.32
N GLU A 467 24.90 12.62 -4.81
CA GLU A 467 25.15 13.19 -3.49
C GLU A 467 24.58 14.62 -3.36
N GLY A 468 24.16 14.96 -2.14
CA GLY A 468 23.50 16.23 -1.82
C GLY A 468 23.27 16.35 -0.31
N ASP A 469 22.59 17.42 0.09
CA ASP A 469 22.60 17.88 1.48
C ASP A 469 21.62 17.10 2.37
N GLU A 470 20.53 16.59 1.79
CA GLU A 470 19.43 15.95 2.52
C GLU A 470 19.62 14.42 2.58
N PRO A 471 19.63 13.77 3.76
CA PRO A 471 20.02 12.36 3.89
C PRO A 471 19.02 11.36 3.28
N ILE A 472 17.81 11.81 2.96
CA ILE A 472 16.73 11.02 2.35
C ILE A 472 16.07 11.84 1.24
N VAL A 473 15.83 11.24 0.07
CA VAL A 473 14.96 11.81 -0.97
C VAL A 473 13.75 10.91 -1.21
N VAL A 474 12.56 11.53 -1.32
CA VAL A 474 11.34 10.86 -1.77
C VAL A 474 11.00 11.28 -3.20
N MET A 475 10.94 10.33 -4.11
CA MET A 475 10.41 10.48 -5.48
C MET A 475 9.07 9.78 -5.57
N GLU A 476 8.02 10.48 -6.01
CA GLU A 476 6.69 9.86 -6.06
C GLU A 476 5.80 10.19 -7.25
N ARG A 477 4.81 9.30 -7.45
CA ARG A 477 3.62 9.48 -8.30
C ARG A 477 3.91 9.72 -9.79
N MET A 478 5.05 9.28 -10.31
CA MET A 478 5.42 9.39 -11.73
C MET A 478 5.08 8.14 -12.57
N GLU A 479 5.14 8.24 -13.91
CA GLU A 479 5.01 7.13 -14.88
C GLU A 479 6.16 7.17 -15.91
N GLY A 480 6.94 6.10 -16.05
CA GLY A 480 7.92 5.90 -17.12
C GLY A 480 9.40 6.32 -16.94
N PRO A 481 9.89 6.97 -15.86
CA PRO A 481 11.31 7.27 -15.78
C PRO A 481 12.13 6.04 -15.40
N SER A 482 13.34 5.90 -15.94
CA SER A 482 14.38 5.06 -15.35
C SER A 482 15.20 5.86 -14.33
N ILE A 483 15.72 5.16 -13.31
CA ILE A 483 16.41 5.78 -12.18
C ILE A 483 17.75 5.06 -11.93
N GLU A 484 18.84 5.82 -11.94
CA GLU A 484 20.16 5.36 -11.49
C GLU A 484 20.53 6.01 -10.15
N HIS A 485 20.88 5.18 -9.16
CA HIS A 485 21.29 5.62 -7.83
C HIS A 485 22.83 5.64 -7.73
N ASN A 486 23.41 6.84 -7.62
CA ASN A 486 24.87 7.09 -7.61
C ASN A 486 25.35 7.75 -6.29
N ALA A 487 24.66 7.48 -5.18
CA ALA A 487 24.86 8.18 -3.91
C ALA A 487 24.77 7.24 -2.69
N ASN A 488 25.21 7.72 -1.53
CA ASN A 488 25.17 7.00 -0.25
C ASN A 488 24.00 7.43 0.66
N ARG A 489 23.28 8.49 0.27
CA ARG A 489 22.02 8.96 0.86
C ARG A 489 20.84 8.07 0.44
N THR A 490 19.76 8.07 1.22
CA THR A 490 18.62 7.15 1.02
C THR A 490 17.69 7.63 -0.08
N LEU A 491 17.17 6.73 -0.91
CA LEU A 491 16.12 7.00 -1.89
C LEU A 491 14.82 6.25 -1.56
N VAL A 492 13.69 6.95 -1.62
CA VAL A 492 12.35 6.36 -1.52
C VAL A 492 11.62 6.59 -2.85
N ILE A 493 11.25 5.52 -3.54
CA ILE A 493 10.44 5.55 -4.76
C ILE A 493 9.06 5.03 -4.41
N GLN A 494 8.03 5.84 -4.58
CA GLN A 494 6.69 5.44 -4.15
C GLN A 494 5.53 5.86 -5.07
N ARG A 495 4.43 5.11 -5.03
CA ARG A 495 3.19 5.37 -5.80
C ARG A 495 3.41 5.51 -7.32
N SER A 496 4.49 4.93 -7.84
CA SER A 496 5.06 5.21 -9.16
C SER A 496 5.05 4.00 -10.10
N TRP A 497 5.07 4.27 -11.40
CA TRP A 497 5.47 3.29 -12.40
C TRP A 497 6.79 3.79 -12.98
N ILE A 498 7.89 3.09 -12.75
CA ILE A 498 9.21 3.41 -13.31
C ILE A 498 9.53 2.44 -14.46
N THR A 499 10.50 2.78 -15.31
CA THR A 499 10.96 1.85 -16.35
C THR A 499 11.96 0.87 -15.75
N SER A 500 12.98 1.37 -15.06
CA SER A 500 14.00 0.57 -14.40
C SER A 500 14.52 1.28 -13.16
N TYR A 501 15.11 0.49 -12.26
CA TYR A 501 15.98 0.98 -11.20
C TYR A 501 17.31 0.24 -11.26
N GLN A 502 18.42 0.98 -11.15
CA GLN A 502 19.74 0.43 -10.88
C GLN A 502 20.53 1.33 -9.93
N ASN A 503 21.59 0.80 -9.29
CA ASN A 503 22.59 1.60 -8.59
C ASN A 503 23.98 1.39 -9.18
N THR A 504 24.86 2.38 -9.02
CA THR A 504 26.26 2.29 -9.43
C THR A 504 27.11 1.59 -8.36
N THR A 505 28.35 1.22 -8.68
CA THR A 505 29.32 0.67 -7.71
C THR A 505 29.62 1.62 -6.54
N GLU A 506 29.41 2.92 -6.72
CA GLU A 506 29.59 3.96 -5.69
C GLU A 506 28.30 4.24 -4.91
N GLY A 507 27.13 4.08 -5.55
CA GLY A 507 25.84 4.37 -4.96
C GLY A 507 25.34 3.25 -4.05
N LYS A 508 25.66 3.32 -2.75
CA LYS A 508 25.32 2.28 -1.75
C LYS A 508 24.21 2.69 -0.78
N GLY A 509 23.60 3.86 -0.98
CA GLY A 509 22.52 4.37 -0.13
C GLY A 509 21.31 3.44 -0.10
N ASN A 510 20.59 3.39 1.02
CA ASN A 510 19.39 2.57 1.17
C ASN A 510 18.34 2.93 0.10
N VAL A 511 17.58 1.96 -0.40
CA VAL A 511 16.44 2.21 -1.31
C VAL A 511 15.13 1.60 -0.80
N PHE A 512 14.03 2.32 -0.96
CA PHE A 512 12.68 1.88 -0.62
C PHE A 512 11.77 1.93 -1.86
N PHE A 513 10.98 0.87 -2.06
CA PHE A 513 9.96 0.80 -3.10
C PHE A 513 8.58 0.58 -2.46
N GLU A 514 7.66 1.53 -2.58
CA GLU A 514 6.31 1.38 -2.02
C GLU A 514 5.23 1.66 -3.06
N ASP A 515 4.44 0.64 -3.41
CA ASP A 515 3.47 0.71 -4.52
C ASP A 515 4.16 1.12 -5.85
N VAL A 516 5.11 0.27 -6.28
CA VAL A 516 5.96 0.51 -7.45
C VAL A 516 5.75 -0.58 -8.50
N VAL A 517 5.49 -0.13 -9.74
CA VAL A 517 5.60 -0.96 -10.95
C VAL A 517 6.94 -0.64 -11.65
N SER A 518 7.66 -1.65 -12.13
CA SER A 518 8.91 -1.51 -12.88
C SER A 518 8.98 -2.51 -14.06
N GLU A 519 9.84 -2.27 -15.05
CA GLU A 519 10.26 -3.32 -15.98
C GLU A 519 11.44 -4.13 -15.43
N SER A 520 12.36 -3.50 -14.68
CA SER A 520 13.46 -4.18 -13.95
C SER A 520 13.85 -3.50 -12.63
N VAL A 521 14.47 -4.26 -11.71
CA VAL A 521 15.11 -3.72 -10.50
C VAL A 521 16.46 -4.42 -10.32
N GLN A 522 17.55 -3.68 -10.36
CA GLN A 522 18.91 -4.22 -10.19
C GLN A 522 19.53 -3.54 -8.96
N ILE A 523 19.97 -4.31 -7.96
CA ILE A 523 20.69 -3.77 -6.81
C ILE A 523 22.06 -4.45 -6.65
N GLN A 524 23.07 -3.65 -6.31
CA GLN A 524 24.46 -4.11 -6.11
C GLN A 524 25.02 -3.54 -4.80
N ASN A 525 25.41 -4.40 -3.86
CA ASN A 525 25.97 -4.05 -2.54
C ASN A 525 25.14 -3.01 -1.76
N GLN A 526 23.82 -3.00 -1.99
CA GLN A 526 22.85 -2.03 -1.49
C GLN A 526 21.80 -2.71 -0.62
N LYS A 527 21.17 -1.97 0.31
CA LYS A 527 19.98 -2.44 1.04
C LYS A 527 18.71 -1.90 0.40
N ALA A 528 17.73 -2.77 0.21
CA ALA A 528 16.47 -2.47 -0.44
C ALA A 528 15.27 -3.08 0.32
N TRP A 529 14.22 -2.28 0.53
CA TRP A 529 12.95 -2.75 1.09
C TRP A 529 11.79 -2.39 0.15
N ALA A 530 11.01 -3.39 -0.25
CA ALA A 530 9.92 -3.23 -1.20
C ALA A 530 8.58 -3.70 -0.63
N ARG A 531 7.52 -2.96 -0.95
CA ARG A 531 6.13 -3.21 -0.50
C ARG A 531 5.21 -3.12 -1.71
N SER A 532 4.53 -4.22 -2.06
CA SER A 532 3.76 -4.36 -3.31
C SER A 532 4.60 -4.01 -4.54
N LEU A 533 5.71 -4.73 -4.74
CA LEU A 533 6.57 -4.56 -5.90
C LEU A 533 6.02 -5.36 -7.08
N ASN A 534 5.78 -4.68 -8.21
CA ASN A 534 5.32 -5.31 -9.45
C ASN A 534 6.37 -5.16 -10.55
N VAL A 535 6.99 -6.25 -11.01
CA VAL A 535 8.00 -6.20 -12.08
C VAL A 535 7.49 -6.92 -13.33
N GLU A 536 7.32 -6.20 -14.43
CA GLU A 536 6.61 -6.69 -15.63
C GLU A 536 7.46 -6.66 -16.93
N GLY A 537 8.76 -6.41 -16.84
CA GLY A 537 9.67 -6.46 -17.97
C GLY A 537 9.93 -7.89 -18.46
N VAL A 538 10.48 -8.00 -19.67
CA VAL A 538 11.00 -9.26 -20.23
C VAL A 538 12.52 -9.10 -20.33
N PRO A 539 13.31 -9.70 -19.42
CA PRO A 539 14.75 -9.59 -19.43
C PRO A 539 15.35 -10.40 -20.59
N LEU A 540 16.63 -10.18 -20.90
CA LEU A 540 17.37 -11.08 -21.78
C LEU A 540 17.51 -12.48 -21.14
N GLU A 541 17.80 -13.51 -21.93
CA GLU A 541 17.90 -14.90 -21.43
C GLU A 541 18.96 -15.09 -20.34
N SER A 542 20.00 -14.25 -20.34
CA SER A 542 21.09 -14.21 -19.36
C SER A 542 20.84 -13.31 -18.14
N GLU A 543 19.65 -12.74 -18.02
CA GLU A 543 19.30 -11.71 -17.04
C GLU A 543 18.09 -12.11 -16.18
N SER A 544 17.93 -11.41 -15.06
CA SER A 544 16.80 -11.55 -14.14
C SER A 544 16.01 -10.23 -14.04
N LYS A 545 14.69 -10.33 -13.87
CA LYS A 545 13.82 -9.14 -13.67
C LYS A 545 14.23 -8.36 -12.42
N ILE A 546 14.61 -9.10 -11.38
CA ILE A 546 15.14 -8.59 -10.11
C ILE A 546 16.51 -9.20 -9.85
N LEU A 547 17.56 -8.39 -9.77
CA LEU A 547 18.89 -8.82 -9.37
C LEU A 547 19.24 -8.25 -7.99
N ASN A 548 19.75 -9.10 -7.10
CA ASN A 548 20.44 -8.72 -5.87
C ASN A 548 21.88 -9.25 -5.88
N ASP A 549 22.83 -8.38 -6.22
CA ASP A 549 24.26 -8.69 -6.30
C ASP A 549 24.98 -8.19 -5.03
N GLY A 550 25.20 -9.09 -4.06
CA GLY A 550 25.88 -8.78 -2.78
C GLY A 550 25.09 -7.85 -1.83
N GLY A 551 23.85 -7.49 -2.16
CA GLY A 551 23.00 -6.60 -1.36
C GLY A 551 22.06 -7.33 -0.39
N GLN A 552 21.21 -6.55 0.29
CA GLN A 552 20.12 -7.06 1.12
C GLN A 552 18.79 -6.61 0.53
N LEU A 553 17.90 -7.55 0.20
CA LEU A 553 16.62 -7.28 -0.44
C LEU A 553 15.47 -7.89 0.35
N TRP A 554 14.59 -7.05 0.88
CA TRP A 554 13.34 -7.46 1.51
C TRP A 554 12.16 -7.07 0.61
N ILE A 555 11.23 -8.00 0.37
CA ILE A 555 10.02 -7.74 -0.43
C ILE A 555 8.79 -8.29 0.32
N LEU A 556 7.85 -7.42 0.69
CA LEU A 556 6.51 -7.78 1.10
C LEU A 556 5.55 -7.65 -0.10
N GLY A 557 5.02 -8.76 -0.59
CA GLY A 557 4.14 -8.78 -1.75
C GLY A 557 4.85 -8.52 -3.08
N LEU A 558 5.36 -9.59 -3.70
CA LEU A 558 5.87 -9.56 -5.08
C LEU A 558 4.77 -9.89 -6.09
N LYS A 559 4.64 -9.12 -7.18
CA LYS A 559 3.94 -9.54 -8.41
C LYS A 559 4.88 -9.47 -9.60
N THR A 560 4.74 -10.40 -10.52
CA THR A 560 5.39 -10.36 -11.85
C THR A 560 4.58 -11.16 -12.85
N GLU A 561 4.85 -10.94 -14.12
CA GLU A 561 4.33 -11.72 -15.24
C GLU A 561 5.36 -11.87 -16.37
N LYS A 562 5.00 -12.60 -17.43
CA LYS A 562 5.82 -12.92 -18.62
C LYS A 562 7.06 -13.80 -18.31
N PRO A 563 7.71 -14.40 -19.32
CA PRO A 563 8.94 -15.19 -19.13
C PRO A 563 10.14 -14.37 -18.63
N GLY A 564 11.24 -15.06 -18.32
CA GLY A 564 12.46 -14.49 -17.73
C GLY A 564 12.62 -14.86 -16.26
N THR A 565 13.84 -15.18 -15.83
CA THR A 565 14.18 -15.43 -14.42
C THR A 565 13.65 -14.27 -13.56
N ILE A 566 12.89 -14.58 -12.52
CA ILE A 566 12.16 -13.56 -11.75
C ILE A 566 13.11 -12.84 -10.80
N LEU A 567 13.88 -13.62 -10.04
CA LEU A 567 14.83 -13.07 -9.08
C LEU A 567 16.10 -13.92 -9.03
N GLU A 568 17.23 -13.25 -9.08
CA GLU A 568 18.57 -13.80 -8.86
C GLU A 568 19.17 -13.12 -7.64
N THR A 569 19.75 -13.89 -6.72
CA THR A 569 20.61 -13.36 -5.65
C THR A 569 21.98 -13.99 -5.80
N LYS A 570 23.02 -13.15 -5.88
CA LYS A 570 24.41 -13.60 -6.05
C LYS A 570 25.41 -12.90 -5.12
N ASN A 571 26.64 -13.42 -5.10
CA ASN A 571 27.79 -12.81 -4.42
C ASN A 571 27.59 -12.54 -2.92
N GLN A 572 27.12 -13.54 -2.15
CA GLN A 572 26.79 -13.44 -0.73
C GLN A 572 25.63 -12.47 -0.42
N GLY A 573 24.80 -12.15 -1.43
CA GLY A 573 23.57 -11.39 -1.26
C GLY A 573 22.56 -12.12 -0.36
N LEU A 574 21.60 -11.37 0.14
CA LEU A 574 20.56 -11.85 1.05
C LEU A 574 19.19 -11.34 0.61
N THR A 575 18.30 -12.24 0.21
CA THR A 575 16.95 -11.90 -0.26
C THR A 575 15.87 -12.60 0.55
N VAL A 576 14.82 -11.86 0.92
CA VAL A 576 13.62 -12.39 1.57
C VAL A 576 12.38 -11.87 0.85
N VAL A 577 11.61 -12.77 0.24
CA VAL A 577 10.31 -12.49 -0.38
C VAL A 577 9.20 -13.07 0.50
N GLN A 578 8.44 -12.18 1.12
CA GLN A 578 7.32 -12.47 2.02
C GLN A 578 6.00 -12.23 1.28
N GLY A 579 5.45 -13.31 0.73
CA GLY A 579 4.21 -13.29 -0.03
C GLY A 579 4.40 -12.77 -1.46
N GLY A 580 3.70 -13.39 -2.41
CA GLY A 580 3.70 -12.93 -3.79
C GLY A 580 2.89 -13.81 -4.73
N PHE A 581 2.52 -13.23 -5.88
CA PHE A 581 1.73 -13.86 -6.93
C PHE A 581 2.49 -13.78 -8.26
N ILE A 582 2.86 -14.94 -8.78
CA ILE A 582 3.63 -15.07 -10.01
C ILE A 582 2.68 -15.49 -11.12
N TYR A 583 2.44 -14.59 -12.07
CA TYR A 583 1.47 -14.82 -13.15
C TYR A 583 2.16 -15.33 -14.41
N VAL A 584 2.15 -16.65 -14.63
CA VAL A 584 2.70 -17.26 -15.85
C VAL A 584 1.62 -17.23 -16.93
N ASN A 585 1.54 -16.08 -17.61
CA ASN A 585 0.55 -15.77 -18.66
C ASN A 585 1.03 -16.07 -20.09
N SER A 586 2.22 -16.65 -20.25
CA SER A 586 2.81 -17.07 -21.52
C SER A 586 3.80 -18.21 -21.26
N ASP A 587 4.03 -19.07 -22.24
CA ASP A 587 4.93 -20.21 -22.10
C ASP A 587 6.36 -19.77 -21.73
N ILE A 588 6.93 -20.42 -20.72
CA ILE A 588 8.35 -20.30 -20.41
C ILE A 588 9.13 -21.13 -21.44
N PRO A 589 10.12 -20.54 -22.17
CA PRO A 589 10.88 -21.27 -23.18
C PRO A 589 11.64 -22.48 -22.61
N ASP A 590 11.60 -23.60 -23.32
CA ASP A 590 12.40 -24.78 -23.03
C ASP A 590 13.84 -24.57 -23.54
N LEU A 591 14.66 -23.87 -22.73
CA LEU A 591 16.07 -23.61 -23.00
C LEU A 591 16.98 -24.77 -22.53
N ASN A 592 18.23 -24.79 -22.99
CA ASN A 592 19.28 -25.68 -22.50
C ASN A 592 20.55 -24.87 -22.15
N PRO A 593 20.89 -24.67 -20.86
CA PRO A 593 20.20 -25.21 -19.68
C PRO A 593 18.81 -24.58 -19.47
N PRO A 594 17.87 -25.25 -18.78
CA PRO A 594 16.54 -24.70 -18.52
C PRO A 594 16.58 -23.38 -17.72
N GLN A 595 15.65 -22.48 -18.04
CA GLN A 595 15.43 -21.25 -17.28
C GLN A 595 14.84 -21.57 -15.91
N ALA A 596 15.47 -21.03 -14.86
CA ALA A 596 14.99 -21.14 -13.49
C ALA A 596 14.04 -19.97 -13.16
N GLN A 597 12.99 -20.24 -12.38
CA GLN A 597 12.12 -19.19 -11.87
C GLN A 597 12.90 -18.26 -10.92
N TYR A 598 13.73 -18.84 -10.06
CA TYR A 598 14.60 -18.15 -9.12
C TYR A 598 16.00 -18.76 -9.11
N ILE A 599 17.02 -17.92 -8.92
CA ILE A 599 18.43 -18.33 -8.82
C ILE A 599 19.00 -17.87 -7.48
N ASN A 600 19.65 -18.79 -6.78
CA ASN A 600 20.43 -18.53 -5.58
C ASN A 600 21.89 -18.94 -5.82
N ASP A 601 22.79 -17.98 -6.00
CA ASP A 601 24.21 -18.22 -6.32
C ASP A 601 25.12 -17.73 -5.19
N GLN A 602 25.67 -18.66 -4.41
CA GLN A 602 26.57 -18.39 -3.29
C GLN A 602 25.98 -17.36 -2.30
N SER A 603 24.68 -17.46 -2.03
CA SER A 603 23.85 -16.40 -1.41
C SER A 603 22.71 -16.98 -0.58
N LYS A 604 22.04 -16.14 0.22
CA LYS A 604 20.98 -16.56 1.14
C LYS A 604 19.63 -16.08 0.64
N VAL A 605 18.68 -17.00 0.49
CA VAL A 605 17.39 -16.69 -0.14
C VAL A 605 16.24 -17.38 0.60
N ALA A 606 15.23 -16.60 1.00
CA ALA A 606 13.94 -17.11 1.46
C ALA A 606 12.83 -16.59 0.56
N ILE A 607 12.05 -17.47 -0.07
CA ILE A 607 11.01 -17.09 -1.04
C ILE A 607 9.70 -17.76 -0.68
N LEU A 608 8.70 -16.97 -0.29
CA LEU A 608 7.31 -17.38 -0.13
C LEU A 608 6.44 -16.77 -1.23
N THR A 609 6.09 -17.56 -2.25
CA THR A 609 5.26 -17.10 -3.38
C THR A 609 4.30 -18.18 -3.87
N ARG A 610 3.23 -17.76 -4.56
CA ARG A 610 2.31 -18.64 -5.30
C ARG A 610 2.42 -18.41 -6.80
N SER A 611 2.72 -19.47 -7.55
CA SER A 611 2.71 -19.46 -9.02
C SER A 611 1.32 -19.85 -9.56
N TYR A 612 0.75 -19.01 -10.42
CA TYR A 612 -0.51 -19.26 -11.11
C TYR A 612 -0.30 -19.36 -12.62
N ILE A 613 -0.78 -20.46 -13.19
CA ILE A 613 -0.49 -20.91 -14.55
C ILE A 613 -1.83 -21.36 -15.18
N PRO A 614 -2.63 -20.45 -15.76
CA PRO A 614 -3.98 -20.79 -16.23
C PRO A 614 -3.99 -21.59 -17.54
N SER A 615 -3.06 -21.29 -18.46
CA SER A 615 -3.05 -21.84 -19.82
C SER A 615 -1.66 -21.99 -20.43
N ALA A 616 -0.60 -21.65 -19.70
CA ALA A 616 0.79 -21.69 -20.16
C ALA A 616 1.54 -22.92 -19.61
N THR A 617 2.75 -23.13 -20.10
CA THR A 617 3.75 -24.04 -19.54
C THR A 617 4.71 -23.23 -18.66
N GLY A 618 4.73 -23.52 -17.35
CA GLY A 618 5.61 -22.88 -16.38
C GLY A 618 7.06 -23.36 -16.42
N TYR A 619 7.90 -22.68 -15.62
CA TYR A 619 9.32 -22.98 -15.45
C TYR A 619 9.58 -24.45 -15.16
N GLU A 620 10.59 -25.03 -15.80
CA GLU A 620 11.05 -26.39 -15.50
C GLU A 620 11.77 -26.46 -14.16
N VAL A 621 12.54 -25.43 -13.84
CA VAL A 621 13.30 -25.30 -12.59
C VAL A 621 12.64 -24.20 -11.77
N LEU A 622 12.16 -24.51 -10.56
CA LEU A 622 11.68 -23.46 -9.66
C LEU A 622 12.86 -22.70 -9.05
N ILE A 623 13.83 -23.44 -8.54
CA ILE A 623 15.01 -22.89 -7.87
C ILE A 623 16.26 -23.53 -8.49
N ARG A 624 17.24 -22.70 -8.88
CA ARG A 624 18.61 -23.13 -9.12
C ARG A 624 19.48 -22.67 -7.95
N GLU A 625 20.13 -23.60 -7.24
CA GLU A 625 21.02 -23.31 -6.12
C GLU A 625 22.47 -23.65 -6.53
N ILE A 626 23.35 -22.66 -6.46
CA ILE A 626 24.76 -22.75 -6.88
C ILE A 626 25.65 -22.46 -5.67
N GLN A 627 26.57 -23.37 -5.34
CA GLN A 627 27.56 -23.21 -4.27
C GLN A 627 28.91 -23.78 -4.73
N GLY A 628 29.86 -22.89 -5.05
CA GLY A 628 31.13 -23.29 -5.66
C GLY A 628 30.88 -24.04 -6.97
N ASP A 629 31.44 -25.25 -7.10
CA ASP A 629 31.24 -26.12 -8.26
C ASP A 629 29.91 -26.91 -8.23
N GLN A 630 29.12 -26.83 -7.15
CA GLN A 630 27.83 -27.52 -7.06
C GLN A 630 26.71 -26.67 -7.67
N ASN A 631 25.96 -27.24 -8.60
CA ASN A 631 24.73 -26.67 -9.15
C ASN A 631 23.60 -27.69 -8.97
N LYS A 632 22.51 -27.28 -8.30
CA LYS A 632 21.40 -28.17 -7.93
C LYS A 632 20.05 -27.51 -8.24
N ASP A 633 19.39 -28.01 -9.27
CA ASP A 633 18.05 -27.56 -9.68
C ASP A 633 16.94 -28.28 -8.89
N PHE A 634 15.98 -27.51 -8.37
CA PHE A 634 14.70 -28.02 -7.87
C PHE A 634 13.67 -28.03 -9.01
N ILE A 635 13.36 -29.24 -9.50
CA ILE A 635 12.49 -29.43 -10.66
C ILE A 635 11.02 -29.20 -10.32
N ASN A 636 10.35 -28.39 -11.12
CA ASN A 636 8.92 -28.16 -11.07
C ASN A 636 8.16 -29.36 -11.66
N THR A 637 7.74 -30.30 -10.81
CA THR A 637 6.88 -31.42 -11.24
C THR A 637 5.46 -30.99 -11.65
N ARG A 638 5.11 -29.70 -11.53
CA ARG A 638 3.77 -29.14 -11.74
C ARG A 638 3.72 -28.05 -12.83
N ARG A 639 4.59 -28.13 -13.86
CA ARG A 639 4.68 -27.13 -14.97
C ARG A 639 3.35 -26.72 -15.63
N ARG A 640 2.29 -27.54 -15.54
CA ARG A 640 0.95 -27.28 -16.13
C ARG A 640 -0.20 -27.33 -15.11
N ASN A 641 0.08 -27.25 -13.81
CA ASN A 641 -0.96 -27.27 -12.77
C ASN A 641 -1.11 -25.89 -12.11
N MET A 642 -2.35 -25.53 -11.75
CA MET A 642 -2.68 -24.20 -11.24
C MET A 642 -2.28 -24.04 -9.77
N GLY A 643 -1.63 -22.92 -9.43
CA GLY A 643 -1.75 -22.31 -8.10
C GLY A 643 -0.94 -22.92 -6.97
N TYR A 644 0.31 -23.33 -7.19
CA TYR A 644 1.16 -23.87 -6.12
C TYR A 644 1.84 -22.75 -5.30
N SER A 645 1.55 -22.70 -4.00
CA SER A 645 2.28 -21.90 -3.01
C SER A 645 3.38 -22.72 -2.33
N PHE A 646 4.55 -22.11 -2.12
CA PHE A 646 5.69 -22.72 -1.45
C PHE A 646 6.55 -21.69 -0.72
N LEU A 647 7.25 -22.18 0.31
CA LEU A 647 8.41 -21.52 0.91
C LEU A 647 9.67 -22.27 0.45
N TYR A 648 10.65 -21.55 -0.09
CA TYR A 648 12.02 -22.04 -0.28
C TYR A 648 12.96 -21.37 0.72
N LEU A 649 13.92 -22.12 1.26
CA LEU A 649 14.98 -21.65 2.15
C LEU A 649 16.36 -22.12 1.64
N GLY A 650 17.18 -21.19 1.16
CA GLY A 650 18.53 -21.39 0.60
C GLY A 650 19.63 -20.69 1.41
N TYR A 651 20.87 -21.18 1.27
CA TYR A 651 22.07 -20.65 1.95
C TYR A 651 23.20 -20.37 0.96
#